data_AF-A0A401FS28-F1
#
_entry.id   AF-A0A401FS28-F1
#
_cell.length_a   1.000
_cell.length_b   1.000
_cell.length_c   1.000
_cell.angle_alpha   90.00
_cell.angle_beta   90.00
_cell.angle_gamma   90.00
#
_symmetry.space_group_name_H-M   'P 1'
#
loop_
_entity.id
_entity.type
_entity.pdbx_description
1 polymer ?
#
loop_
_entity_poly.entity_id
_entity_poly.type
_entity_poly.pdbx_seq_one_letter_code
_entity_poly.pdbx_strand_id
1 'polypeptide(L)'
;MMPDFSKFSRPMPTLAGLQLRSYSVNCSMDRLKTGIDNLRHDVYLSEEFAKSVRHIVSHAISRVTRMEATLASVKKSDLAKDKERFKENCKAIMLDAVNAAKLNREAQIDILAQFAIIKLLRSELHRQYNALLEQLKQKIRGCEIRDDHDGAVSFKKKMNGMAEEKEAVISEAGNEIFSYFRKVQLRHLNEMRRINFGDEAVIPDNFFANPMLFRENPADDFFTLKKYEILLGHRLEDPDKYDALTALIRGLLIEIETRDMNIPRGTDTERNFPDSERLKAIDGWLQQGSNVDLLFNCFQSEYQYERLRKEKKENGELARLKASARHQRVRLNYFYKKFKRLGILRKIVASYEMQPLCFEYCPPLVPQLILQFLASNSAGKGVVSRLKRLKKFYRGDFPMAPLRKKRWKIRRLLPRNRKAYLIRFLKDFSRYHRDSQNYEAVRVAMDAINLTTDEKFIQLSRTNNTLYEFLLPGEHVAEKKPIINHVIIKADVRGSTDMTHRMVEKGLNPASYFSLNLFDPITDILSDFGAAKVFVEGDAIILSIFEREETPEGWYSVARACGLAARILRIVRRCNLRNEKSHLPPIELGIGISYHEGSPAFLFDQDHRIMISSAINLADRLSGCSKKLRKQLNNSYPFNLYVFQSATEKERAGTADDLSLRYNVNGIEINAGGFRKLRREIEMKSVCAHNACLFDRADVKLYTGKYPLITGEYQRLVIREGRIPRVNADTLEISELTDRKYYEVCTDPKICQQIRKVCRA
;
A
#
# COMPACT_ATOMS: atom_id res chain seq x y z
N MET A 1 -53.52 -29.93 21.88
CA MET A 1 -52.87 -28.64 21.59
C MET A 1 -51.48 -28.66 22.23
N MET A 2 -50.47 -29.10 21.47
CA MET A 2 -49.08 -29.14 21.94
C MET A 2 -48.53 -27.70 21.95
N PRO A 3 -47.89 -27.23 23.04
CA PRO A 3 -47.28 -25.90 23.04
C PRO A 3 -46.10 -25.89 22.06
N ASP A 4 -46.09 -24.88 21.18
CA ASP A 4 -45.02 -24.61 20.22
C ASP A 4 -43.72 -24.24 20.97
N PHE A 5 -42.85 -25.24 21.16
CA PHE A 5 -41.54 -25.13 21.82
C PHE A 5 -40.52 -24.28 21.02
N SER A 6 -40.84 -23.81 19.81
CA SER A 6 -39.92 -23.03 18.98
C SER A 6 -39.58 -21.63 19.55
N LYS A 7 -40.45 -21.08 20.43
CA LYS A 7 -40.24 -19.76 21.06
C LYS A 7 -39.24 -19.73 22.23
N PHE A 8 -38.69 -20.88 22.65
CA PHE A 8 -37.73 -20.98 23.76
C PHE A 8 -36.28 -21.25 23.35
N SER A 9 -35.97 -21.28 22.05
CA SER A 9 -34.59 -21.39 21.60
C SER A 9 -33.81 -20.11 21.97
N ARG A 10 -32.74 -20.25 22.76
CA ARG A 10 -31.86 -19.11 23.06
C ARG A 10 -31.29 -18.59 21.75
N PRO A 11 -31.30 -17.28 21.47
CA PRO A 11 -30.74 -16.74 20.25
C PRO A 11 -29.27 -17.16 20.15
N MET A 12 -28.91 -17.80 19.05
CA MET A 12 -27.58 -18.34 18.80
C MET A 12 -26.67 -17.29 18.16
N PRO A 13 -25.35 -17.34 18.41
CA PRO A 13 -24.40 -16.45 17.75
C PRO A 13 -24.34 -16.77 16.25
N THR A 14 -24.22 -15.73 15.43
CA THR A 14 -24.09 -15.79 13.96
C THR A 14 -23.11 -14.73 13.47
N LEU A 15 -22.38 -14.99 12.39
CA LEU A 15 -21.55 -14.08 11.60
C LEU A 15 -22.26 -13.61 10.32
N ALA A 16 -23.40 -14.20 9.95
CA ALA A 16 -24.11 -13.88 8.73
C ALA A 16 -24.46 -12.37 8.64
N GLY A 17 -24.25 -11.80 7.45
CA GLY A 17 -24.50 -10.38 7.17
C GLY A 17 -23.47 -9.40 7.73
N LEU A 18 -22.35 -9.87 8.30
CA LEU A 18 -21.24 -9.01 8.72
C LEU A 18 -20.19 -8.85 7.61
N GLN A 19 -19.78 -7.62 7.34
CA GLN A 19 -18.63 -7.33 6.47
C GLN A 19 -17.35 -7.27 7.33
N LEU A 20 -16.80 -8.43 7.66
CA LEU A 20 -15.53 -8.53 8.40
C LEU A 20 -14.36 -8.19 7.47
N ARG A 21 -13.42 -7.38 7.97
CA ARG A 21 -12.19 -7.06 7.24
C ARG A 21 -11.19 -8.18 7.42
N SER A 22 -10.51 -8.59 6.35
CA SER A 22 -9.37 -9.50 6.44
C SER A 22 -8.06 -8.72 6.42
N TYR A 23 -7.08 -9.15 7.21
CA TYR A 23 -5.69 -8.72 7.09
C TYR A 23 -4.88 -9.83 6.44
N SER A 24 -4.14 -9.50 5.40
CA SER A 24 -3.18 -10.40 4.77
C SER A 24 -2.00 -9.61 4.26
N VAL A 25 -0.79 -10.09 4.49
CA VAL A 25 0.43 -9.56 3.91
C VAL A 25 1.18 -10.73 3.30
N ASN A 26 1.50 -10.63 2.01
CA ASN A 26 2.31 -11.63 1.34
C ASN A 26 3.78 -11.20 1.40
N CYS A 27 4.59 -11.94 2.15
CA CYS A 27 6.03 -11.72 2.28
C CYS A 27 6.86 -12.86 1.68
N SER A 28 6.26 -13.73 0.86
CA SER A 28 6.96 -14.84 0.21
C SER A 28 8.04 -14.32 -0.75
N MET A 29 9.17 -15.02 -0.78
CA MET A 29 10.30 -14.79 -1.70
C MET A 29 10.57 -16.03 -2.58
N ASP A 30 9.61 -16.95 -2.66
CA ASP A 30 9.83 -18.30 -3.21
C ASP A 30 10.05 -18.31 -4.74
N ARG A 31 9.80 -17.18 -5.42
CA ARG A 31 10.04 -17.03 -6.87
C ARG A 31 11.41 -16.41 -7.19
N LEU A 32 12.14 -16.01 -6.16
CA LEU A 32 13.48 -15.43 -6.30
C LEU A 32 14.54 -16.53 -6.37
N LYS A 33 15.61 -16.27 -7.13
CA LYS A 33 16.75 -17.18 -7.18
C LYS A 33 17.52 -17.10 -5.87
N THR A 34 17.96 -18.25 -5.36
CA THR A 34 18.88 -18.30 -4.23
C THR A 34 20.28 -17.86 -4.66
N GLY A 35 21.03 -17.35 -3.69
CA GLY A 35 22.43 -16.95 -3.81
C GLY A 35 23.37 -18.15 -3.84
N ILE A 36 24.67 -17.85 -3.66
CA ILE A 36 25.75 -18.83 -3.78
C ILE A 36 25.60 -20.00 -2.79
N ASP A 37 25.03 -19.76 -1.61
CA ASP A 37 24.84 -20.79 -0.59
C ASP A 37 23.61 -21.69 -0.82
N ASN A 38 22.82 -21.44 -1.88
CA ASN A 38 21.56 -22.14 -2.21
C ASN A 38 20.50 -22.12 -1.09
N LEU A 39 20.66 -21.28 -0.07
CA LEU A 39 19.77 -21.18 1.07
C LEU A 39 19.16 -19.78 1.21
N ARG A 40 19.96 -18.75 0.95
CA ARG A 40 19.59 -17.35 1.13
C ARG A 40 19.72 -16.59 -0.17
N HIS A 41 19.02 -15.46 -0.29
CA HIS A 41 19.16 -14.54 -1.41
C HIS A 41 20.34 -13.59 -1.17
N ASP A 42 21.29 -13.56 -2.08
CA ASP A 42 22.41 -12.62 -2.01
C ASP A 42 21.92 -11.22 -2.39
N VAL A 43 22.13 -10.27 -1.47
CA VAL A 43 21.72 -8.87 -1.66
C VAL A 43 22.91 -7.95 -1.41
N TYR A 44 23.13 -7.05 -2.36
CA TYR A 44 24.06 -5.93 -2.24
C TYR A 44 23.29 -4.61 -2.17
N LEU A 45 23.62 -3.79 -1.17
CA LEU A 45 23.10 -2.43 -1.01
C LEU A 45 24.26 -1.46 -1.20
N SER A 46 24.00 -0.34 -1.89
CA SER A 46 24.95 0.77 -2.06
C SER A 46 25.77 1.03 -0.78
N GLU A 47 27.10 1.12 -0.94
CA GLU A 47 28.01 1.39 0.16
C GLU A 47 27.77 2.80 0.74
N GLU A 48 27.44 3.78 -0.11
CA GLU A 48 27.08 5.12 0.33
C GLU A 48 25.78 5.11 1.13
N PHE A 49 24.76 4.35 0.70
CA PHE A 49 23.56 4.17 1.50
C PHE A 49 23.88 3.52 2.85
N ALA A 50 24.69 2.45 2.87
CA ALA A 50 25.11 1.81 4.10
C ALA A 50 25.83 2.79 5.04
N LYS A 51 26.74 3.64 4.54
CA LYS A 51 27.39 4.72 5.30
C LYS A 51 26.37 5.68 5.93
N SER A 52 25.38 6.12 5.15
CA SER A 52 24.31 7.00 5.65
C SER A 52 23.50 6.36 6.79
N VAL A 53 23.25 5.03 6.71
CA VAL A 53 22.61 4.26 7.79
C VAL A 53 23.46 4.24 9.04
N ARG A 54 24.78 4.00 8.93
CA ARG A 54 25.69 3.99 10.10
C ARG A 54 25.68 5.32 10.84
N HIS A 55 25.75 6.43 10.11
CA HIS A 55 25.78 7.77 10.70
C HIS A 55 24.48 8.07 11.47
N ILE A 56 23.32 7.86 10.83
CA ILE A 56 22.04 8.21 11.46
C ILE A 56 21.74 7.31 12.66
N VAL A 57 22.12 6.02 12.60
CA VAL A 57 21.96 5.07 13.71
C VAL A 57 22.87 5.42 14.88
N SER A 58 24.15 5.73 14.61
CA SER A 58 25.11 6.17 15.63
C SER A 58 24.62 7.42 16.36
N HIS A 59 24.05 8.38 15.61
CA HIS A 59 23.44 9.56 16.18
C HIS A 59 22.22 9.23 17.06
N ALA A 60 21.29 8.41 16.56
CA ALA A 60 20.08 8.05 17.31
C ALA A 60 20.43 7.38 18.64
N ILE A 61 21.40 6.46 18.66
CA ILE A 61 21.88 5.82 19.89
C ILE A 61 22.50 6.85 20.83
N SER A 62 23.40 7.70 20.32
CA SER A 62 24.06 8.74 21.13
C SER A 62 23.08 9.71 21.78
N ARG A 63 21.98 10.02 21.09
CA ARG A 63 20.91 10.88 21.61
C ARG A 63 20.09 10.19 22.69
N VAL A 64 19.66 8.95 22.46
CA VAL A 64 18.87 8.17 23.42
C VAL A 64 19.66 7.95 24.71
N THR A 65 20.97 7.70 24.61
CA THR A 65 21.86 7.51 25.76
C THR A 65 22.35 8.83 26.38
N ARG A 66 22.01 9.97 25.78
CA ARG A 66 22.45 11.32 26.19
C ARG A 66 23.99 11.49 26.21
N MET A 67 24.70 10.77 25.34
CA MET A 67 26.16 10.78 25.23
C MET A 67 26.73 11.74 24.18
N GLU A 68 25.88 12.58 23.57
CA GLU A 68 26.27 13.55 22.53
C GLU A 68 27.47 14.43 22.94
N ALA A 69 27.42 15.02 24.15
CA ALA A 69 28.49 15.89 24.68
C ALA A 69 29.75 15.11 25.07
N THR A 70 29.61 13.83 25.41
CA THR A 70 30.74 12.97 25.79
C THR A 70 31.52 12.48 24.57
N LEU A 71 30.88 12.40 23.39
CA LEU A 71 31.46 11.82 22.18
C LEU A 71 32.05 12.85 21.20
N ALA A 72 32.04 14.15 21.53
CA ALA A 72 32.70 15.23 20.78
C ALA A 72 32.47 15.24 19.25
N SER A 73 31.36 14.68 18.75
CA SER A 73 31.25 14.33 17.32
C SER A 73 30.01 14.86 16.59
N VAL A 74 28.99 15.42 17.23
CA VAL A 74 27.77 15.78 16.49
C VAL A 74 27.27 17.19 16.82
N LYS A 75 27.38 18.10 15.85
CA LYS A 75 26.66 19.37 15.88
C LYS A 75 25.21 19.14 15.46
N LYS A 76 24.25 19.87 16.04
CA LYS A 76 22.82 19.79 15.66
C LYS A 76 22.57 20.03 14.16
N SER A 77 23.44 20.80 13.49
CA SER A 77 23.41 21.03 12.03
C SER A 77 23.64 19.75 11.22
N ASP A 78 24.45 18.84 11.74
CA ASP A 78 24.89 17.63 11.03
C ASP A 78 23.80 16.57 11.07
N LEU A 79 23.05 16.50 12.18
CA LEU A 79 21.87 15.64 12.32
C LEU A 79 20.80 15.90 11.25
N ALA A 80 20.46 17.17 11.02
CA ALA A 80 19.42 17.51 10.04
C ALA A 80 19.85 17.08 8.63
N LYS A 81 21.13 17.28 8.30
CA LYS A 81 21.73 16.86 7.03
C LYS A 81 21.75 15.34 6.90
N ASP A 82 22.22 14.62 7.90
CA ASP A 82 22.29 13.15 7.90
C ASP A 82 20.90 12.52 7.77
N LYS A 83 19.90 13.12 8.42
CA LYS A 83 18.52 12.69 8.31
C LYS A 83 17.94 12.87 6.91
N GLU A 84 18.15 14.02 6.28
CA GLU A 84 17.67 14.22 4.90
C GLU A 84 18.45 13.33 3.92
N ARG A 85 19.77 13.22 4.06
CA ARG A 85 20.60 12.30 3.27
C ARG A 85 20.14 10.86 3.38
N PHE A 86 19.86 10.37 4.60
CA PHE A 86 19.30 9.02 4.79
C PHE A 86 17.96 8.86 4.05
N LYS A 87 17.05 9.83 4.14
CA LYS A 87 15.75 9.73 3.46
C LYS A 87 15.87 9.74 1.95
N GLU A 88 16.74 10.60 1.40
CA GLU A 88 17.00 10.70 -0.04
C GLU A 88 17.62 9.41 -0.57
N ASN A 89 18.68 8.90 0.08
CA ASN A 89 19.31 7.65 -0.32
C ASN A 89 18.35 6.47 -0.15
N CYS A 90 17.58 6.42 0.94
CA CYS A 90 16.59 5.36 1.15
C CYS A 90 15.47 5.40 0.09
N LYS A 91 15.02 6.60 -0.31
CA LYS A 91 14.06 6.78 -1.40
C LYS A 91 14.63 6.29 -2.73
N ALA A 92 15.89 6.62 -3.01
CA ALA A 92 16.57 6.23 -4.24
C ALA A 92 16.73 4.71 -4.34
N ILE A 93 17.23 4.07 -3.29
CA ILE A 93 17.38 2.59 -3.22
C ILE A 93 16.04 1.87 -3.38
N MET A 94 14.97 2.36 -2.71
CA MET A 94 13.65 1.74 -2.89
C MET A 94 13.05 2.00 -4.27
N LEU A 95 13.36 3.13 -4.89
CA LEU A 95 12.92 3.41 -6.27
C LEU A 95 13.63 2.46 -7.25
N ASP A 96 14.93 2.28 -7.07
CA ASP A 96 15.73 1.31 -7.83
C ASP A 96 15.18 -0.11 -7.65
N ALA A 97 14.82 -0.50 -6.43
CA ALA A 97 14.19 -1.80 -6.16
C ALA A 97 12.84 -1.99 -6.88
N VAL A 98 11.98 -0.97 -6.88
CA VAL A 98 10.70 -1.01 -7.61
C VAL A 98 10.93 -1.09 -9.13
N ASN A 99 11.95 -0.40 -9.63
CA ASN A 99 12.36 -0.44 -11.02
C ASN A 99 12.92 -1.82 -11.41
N ALA A 100 13.81 -2.40 -10.61
CA ALA A 100 14.33 -3.76 -10.79
C ALA A 100 13.21 -4.81 -10.74
N ALA A 101 12.25 -4.67 -9.81
CA ALA A 101 11.05 -5.50 -9.75
C ALA A 101 10.21 -5.38 -11.03
N LYS A 102 10.07 -4.17 -11.58
CA LYS A 102 9.32 -3.94 -12.84
C LYS A 102 10.05 -4.52 -14.05
N LEU A 103 11.36 -4.37 -14.11
CA LEU A 103 12.23 -4.92 -15.16
C LEU A 103 12.07 -6.45 -15.24
N ASN A 104 12.11 -7.12 -14.10
CA ASN A 104 12.01 -8.58 -13.99
C ASN A 104 10.55 -9.10 -13.91
N ARG A 105 9.55 -8.20 -13.85
CA ARG A 105 8.13 -8.52 -13.63
C ARG A 105 7.89 -9.36 -12.36
N GLU A 106 8.66 -9.10 -11.31
CA GLU A 106 8.60 -9.83 -10.06
C GLU A 106 8.58 -8.87 -8.87
N ALA A 107 7.41 -8.71 -8.26
CA ALA A 107 7.20 -7.82 -7.11
C ALA A 107 7.99 -8.26 -5.86
N GLN A 108 8.34 -9.55 -5.75
CA GLN A 108 9.13 -10.05 -4.62
C GLN A 108 10.53 -9.41 -4.53
N ILE A 109 11.07 -8.85 -5.62
CA ILE A 109 12.35 -8.12 -5.60
C ILE A 109 12.26 -6.84 -4.76
N ASP A 110 11.16 -6.09 -4.84
CA ASP A 110 10.96 -4.90 -3.99
C ASP A 110 10.72 -5.31 -2.52
N ILE A 111 10.03 -6.43 -2.28
CA ILE A 111 9.86 -6.99 -0.94
C ILE A 111 11.23 -7.38 -0.34
N LEU A 112 12.07 -8.06 -1.12
CA LEU A 112 13.45 -8.42 -0.75
C LEU A 112 14.25 -7.17 -0.36
N ALA A 113 14.20 -6.11 -1.16
CA ALA A 113 14.88 -4.85 -0.86
C ALA A 113 14.40 -4.21 0.45
N GLN A 114 13.09 -4.17 0.68
CA GLN A 114 12.51 -3.63 1.92
C GLN A 114 13.02 -4.39 3.15
N PHE A 115 13.04 -5.73 3.10
CA PHE A 115 13.54 -6.54 4.20
C PHE A 115 15.06 -6.49 4.34
N ALA A 116 15.81 -6.34 3.24
CA ALA A 116 17.24 -6.11 3.26
C ALA A 116 17.60 -4.81 3.99
N ILE A 117 16.87 -3.71 3.73
CA ILE A 117 17.03 -2.44 4.46
C ILE A 117 16.71 -2.63 5.95
N ILE A 118 15.63 -3.34 6.29
CA ILE A 118 15.26 -3.63 7.68
C ILE A 118 16.37 -4.42 8.39
N LYS A 119 16.92 -5.44 7.73
CA LYS A 119 18.04 -6.25 8.24
C LYS A 119 19.28 -5.39 8.45
N LEU A 120 19.62 -4.52 7.50
CA LEU A 120 20.74 -3.58 7.61
C LEU A 120 20.56 -2.67 8.83
N LEU A 121 19.41 -2.00 8.96
CA LEU A 121 19.10 -1.10 10.08
C LEU A 121 19.20 -1.80 11.43
N ARG A 122 18.64 -3.03 11.53
CA ARG A 122 18.71 -3.83 12.76
C ARG A 122 20.15 -4.22 13.09
N SER A 123 20.91 -4.70 12.12
CA SER A 123 22.31 -5.06 12.31
C SER A 123 23.15 -3.86 12.76
N GLU A 124 22.88 -2.68 12.21
CA GLU A 124 23.61 -1.46 12.53
C GLU A 124 23.26 -0.92 13.91
N LEU A 125 22.00 -1.04 14.36
CA LEU A 125 21.61 -0.67 15.73
C LEU A 125 22.42 -1.44 16.77
N HIS A 126 22.53 -2.76 16.60
CA HIS A 126 23.34 -3.59 17.51
C HIS A 126 24.84 -3.27 17.39
N ARG A 127 25.35 -3.11 16.17
CA ARG A 127 26.77 -2.80 15.91
C ARG A 127 27.19 -1.47 16.54
N GLN A 128 26.41 -0.41 16.33
CA GLN A 128 26.71 0.92 16.86
C GLN A 128 26.53 1.00 18.38
N TYR A 129 25.56 0.26 18.94
CA TYR A 129 25.44 0.14 20.40
C TYR A 129 26.69 -0.52 21.01
N ASN A 130 27.16 -1.62 20.43
CA ASN A 130 28.37 -2.29 20.89
C ASN A 130 29.63 -1.44 20.70
N ALA A 131 29.74 -0.72 19.56
CA ALA A 131 30.84 0.20 19.32
C ALA A 131 30.90 1.33 20.38
N LEU A 132 29.74 1.85 20.79
CA LEU A 132 29.65 2.84 21.86
C LEU A 132 30.11 2.27 23.21
N LEU A 133 29.76 1.01 23.54
CA LEU A 133 30.26 0.35 24.75
C LEU A 133 31.77 0.17 24.72
N GLU A 134 32.35 -0.20 23.58
CA GLU A 134 33.81 -0.32 23.44
C GLU A 134 34.51 1.03 23.58
N GLN A 135 33.95 2.11 23.03
CA GLN A 135 34.48 3.47 23.22
C GLN A 135 34.45 3.89 24.70
N LEU A 136 33.38 3.55 25.44
CA LEU A 136 33.31 3.81 26.88
C LEU A 136 34.37 3.01 27.65
N LYS A 137 34.59 1.74 27.31
CA LYS A 137 35.67 0.92 27.89
C LYS A 137 37.05 1.54 27.65
N GLN A 138 37.30 2.05 26.44
CA GLN A 138 38.56 2.74 26.12
C GLN A 138 38.73 4.02 26.94
N LYS A 139 37.67 4.82 27.13
CA LYS A 139 37.71 6.01 27.99
C LYS A 139 37.93 5.67 29.46
N ILE A 140 37.32 4.61 29.97
CA ILE A 140 37.55 4.11 31.33
C ILE A 140 39.03 3.77 31.51
N ARG A 141 39.61 2.99 30.59
CA ARG A 141 41.05 2.65 30.61
C ARG A 141 41.93 3.91 30.54
N GLY A 142 41.58 4.88 29.70
CA GLY A 142 42.30 6.15 29.60
C GLY A 142 42.27 6.99 30.88
N CYS A 143 41.14 7.01 31.59
CA CYS A 143 41.03 7.64 32.91
C CYS A 143 41.85 6.88 33.97
N GLU A 144 41.81 5.55 33.95
CA GLU A 144 42.60 4.70 34.87
C GLU A 144 44.10 4.89 34.68
N ILE A 145 44.58 5.08 33.44
CA ILE A 145 45.99 5.38 33.14
C ILE A 145 46.40 6.80 33.60
N ARG A 146 45.45 7.73 33.64
CA ARG A 146 45.67 9.13 34.05
C ARG A 146 45.45 9.38 35.55
N ASP A 147 45.20 8.33 36.34
CA ASP A 147 44.78 8.40 37.74
C ASP A 147 43.52 9.27 38.00
N ASP A 148 42.66 9.42 36.98
CA ASP A 148 41.37 10.11 37.07
C ASP A 148 40.29 9.14 37.57
N HIS A 149 40.31 8.86 38.88
CA HIS A 149 39.36 7.94 39.51
C HIS A 149 37.90 8.40 39.40
N ASP A 150 37.63 9.70 39.52
CA ASP A 150 36.27 10.24 39.43
C ASP A 150 35.68 10.10 38.02
N GLY A 151 36.48 10.36 36.98
CA GLY A 151 36.12 10.12 35.60
C GLY A 151 35.85 8.64 35.31
N ALA A 152 36.73 7.75 35.78
CA ALA A 152 36.57 6.30 35.61
C ALA A 152 35.29 5.76 36.28
N VAL A 153 34.98 6.21 37.50
CA VAL A 153 33.75 5.82 38.22
C VAL A 153 32.50 6.34 37.50
N SER A 154 32.52 7.59 37.02
CA SER A 154 31.42 8.18 36.26
C SER A 154 31.11 7.40 34.97
N PHE A 155 32.15 7.04 34.20
CA PHE A 155 31.97 6.24 32.99
C PHE A 155 31.53 4.80 33.29
N LYS A 156 32.04 4.16 34.35
CA LYS A 156 31.57 2.83 34.79
C LYS A 156 30.08 2.84 35.15
N LYS A 157 29.61 3.88 35.88
CA LYS A 157 28.19 4.04 36.22
C LYS A 157 27.31 4.19 34.98
N LYS A 158 27.73 5.01 34.01
CA LYS A 158 27.04 5.18 32.72
C LYS A 158 26.99 3.88 31.92
N MET A 159 28.10 3.15 31.84
CA MET A 159 28.19 1.87 31.14
C MET A 159 27.25 0.82 31.75
N ASN A 160 27.20 0.71 33.08
CA ASN A 160 26.30 -0.23 33.76
C ASN A 160 24.83 0.12 33.53
N GLY A 161 24.46 1.41 33.63
CA GLY A 161 23.08 1.84 33.33
C GLY A 161 22.68 1.55 31.88
N MET A 162 23.58 1.78 30.91
CA MET A 162 23.33 1.42 29.53
C MET A 162 23.14 -0.09 29.34
N ALA A 163 24.00 -0.91 29.96
CA ALA A 163 23.89 -2.36 29.88
C ALA A 163 22.56 -2.89 30.44
N GLU A 164 22.06 -2.30 31.54
CA GLU A 164 20.74 -2.61 32.11
C GLU A 164 19.59 -2.19 31.19
N GLU A 165 19.74 -1.08 30.46
CA GLU A 165 18.71 -0.51 29.58
C GLU A 165 18.88 -0.84 28.09
N LYS A 166 19.76 -1.79 27.73
CA LYS A 166 20.10 -2.15 26.33
C LYS A 166 18.88 -2.25 25.42
N GLU A 167 17.89 -3.06 25.81
CA GLU A 167 16.67 -3.30 25.02
C GLU A 167 15.80 -2.04 24.87
N ALA A 168 15.80 -1.15 25.87
CA ALA A 168 15.07 0.12 25.79
C ALA A 168 15.76 1.09 24.84
N VAL A 169 17.10 1.19 24.92
CA VAL A 169 17.91 2.04 24.05
C VAL A 169 17.76 1.62 22.58
N ILE A 170 17.94 0.33 22.28
CA ILE A 170 17.81 -0.20 20.92
C ILE A 170 16.39 0.00 20.39
N SER A 171 15.36 -0.23 21.21
CA SER A 171 13.97 -0.05 20.79
C SER A 171 13.65 1.42 20.52
N GLU A 172 14.11 2.36 21.34
CA GLU A 172 13.83 3.79 21.15
C GLU A 172 14.57 4.35 19.93
N ALA A 173 15.86 4.03 19.79
CA ALA A 173 16.63 4.42 18.61
C ALA A 173 16.06 3.79 17.33
N GLY A 174 15.71 2.50 17.37
CA GLY A 174 15.10 1.80 16.23
C GLY A 174 13.75 2.41 15.81
N ASN A 175 12.88 2.73 16.77
CA ASN A 175 11.60 3.39 16.50
C ASN A 175 11.78 4.77 15.84
N GLU A 176 12.79 5.54 16.26
CA GLU A 176 13.11 6.81 15.60
C GLU A 176 13.50 6.60 14.14
N ILE A 177 14.49 5.76 13.88
CA ILE A 177 15.03 5.54 12.54
C ILE A 177 13.97 4.96 11.60
N PHE A 178 13.19 3.99 12.08
CA PHE A 178 12.09 3.42 11.29
C PHE A 178 10.97 4.41 11.03
N SER A 179 10.80 5.44 11.86
CA SER A 179 9.86 6.51 11.55
C SER A 179 10.27 7.27 10.27
N TYR A 180 11.57 7.39 9.98
CA TYR A 180 12.08 8.00 8.75
C TYR A 180 11.89 7.06 7.57
N PHE A 181 12.26 5.79 7.71
CA PHE A 181 12.01 4.75 6.71
C PHE A 181 10.53 4.67 6.30
N ARG A 182 9.61 4.64 7.28
CA ARG A 182 8.16 4.63 7.03
C ARG A 182 7.69 5.89 6.29
N LYS A 183 8.17 7.07 6.68
CA LYS A 183 7.82 8.33 6.01
C LYS A 183 8.22 8.33 4.54
N VAL A 184 9.37 7.75 4.20
CA VAL A 184 9.83 7.61 2.80
C VAL A 184 8.85 6.74 1.99
N GLN A 185 8.30 5.68 2.58
CA GLN A 185 7.36 4.78 1.90
C GLN A 185 5.97 5.39 1.66
N LEU A 186 5.46 6.18 2.62
CA LEU A 186 4.02 6.46 2.79
C LEU A 186 3.32 7.31 1.71
N ARG A 187 4.01 7.72 0.63
CA ARG A 187 3.36 8.45 -0.48
C ARG A 187 3.81 7.97 -1.86
N HIS A 188 5.01 8.36 -2.28
CA HIS A 188 5.45 8.14 -3.66
C HIS A 188 5.68 6.65 -3.97
N LEU A 189 6.44 5.96 -3.12
CA LEU A 189 6.80 4.56 -3.36
C LEU A 189 5.60 3.62 -3.30
N ASN A 190 4.72 3.78 -2.30
CA ASN A 190 3.50 2.98 -2.24
C ASN A 190 2.59 3.22 -3.45
N GLU A 191 2.57 4.43 -4.00
CA GLU A 191 1.82 4.70 -5.22
C GLU A 191 2.44 4.02 -6.45
N MET A 192 3.77 4.04 -6.58
CA MET A 192 4.48 3.29 -7.63
C MET A 192 4.22 1.78 -7.54
N ARG A 193 4.26 1.21 -6.33
CA ARG A 193 3.96 -0.22 -6.09
C ARG A 193 2.54 -0.58 -6.55
N ARG A 194 1.54 0.25 -6.20
CA ARG A 194 0.15 0.05 -6.67
C ARG A 194 0.03 0.12 -8.18
N ILE A 195 0.73 1.06 -8.79
CA ILE A 195 0.70 1.26 -10.24
C ILE A 195 1.31 0.08 -10.96
N ASN A 196 2.40 -0.50 -10.45
CA ASN A 196 3.13 -1.57 -11.15
C ASN A 196 2.62 -2.97 -10.82
N PHE A 197 2.16 -3.20 -9.58
CA PHE A 197 1.92 -4.54 -9.03
C PHE A 197 0.57 -4.70 -8.31
N GLY A 198 -0.25 -3.63 -8.26
CA GLY A 198 -1.55 -3.64 -7.59
C GLY A 198 -1.51 -3.37 -6.08
N ASP A 199 -2.69 -3.34 -5.46
CA ASP A 199 -2.84 -2.94 -4.05
C ASP A 199 -2.23 -3.96 -3.07
N GLU A 200 -2.17 -5.24 -3.45
CA GLU A 200 -1.63 -6.32 -2.62
C GLU A 200 -0.11 -6.26 -2.45
N ALA A 201 0.59 -5.61 -3.38
CA ALA A 201 2.03 -5.40 -3.30
C ALA A 201 2.43 -4.35 -2.26
N VAL A 202 1.48 -3.54 -1.76
CA VAL A 202 1.76 -2.55 -0.74
C VAL A 202 1.65 -3.17 0.65
N ILE A 203 2.78 -3.30 1.32
CA ILE A 203 2.83 -3.69 2.73
C ILE A 203 2.16 -2.60 3.59
N PRO A 204 1.15 -2.94 4.41
CA PRO A 204 0.46 -1.98 5.26
C PRO A 204 1.38 -1.26 6.27
N ASP A 205 1.15 0.02 6.53
CA ASP A 205 1.99 0.82 7.43
C ASP A 205 2.10 0.26 8.86
N ASN A 206 1.05 -0.40 9.34
CA ASN A 206 1.05 -1.04 10.66
C ASN A 206 2.05 -2.20 10.77
N PHE A 207 2.46 -2.79 9.66
CA PHE A 207 3.49 -3.82 9.59
C PHE A 207 4.85 -3.26 10.00
N PHE A 208 5.24 -2.11 9.44
CA PHE A 208 6.48 -1.42 9.78
C PHE A 208 6.41 -0.62 11.08
N ALA A 209 5.20 -0.29 11.55
CA ALA A 209 4.97 0.34 12.85
C ALA A 209 5.06 -0.65 14.04
N ASN A 210 5.36 -1.91 13.76
CA ASN A 210 5.38 -2.97 14.75
C ASN A 210 6.50 -2.75 15.80
N PRO A 211 6.16 -2.55 17.09
CA PRO A 211 7.15 -2.28 18.12
C PRO A 211 8.01 -3.50 18.47
N MET A 212 7.67 -4.71 17.99
CA MET A 212 8.45 -5.92 18.21
C MET A 212 9.73 -5.99 17.36
N LEU A 213 9.82 -5.22 16.26
CA LEU A 213 10.92 -5.31 15.28
C LEU A 213 12.33 -5.09 15.87
N PHE A 214 12.43 -4.36 16.98
CA PHE A 214 13.71 -4.01 17.64
C PHE A 214 13.91 -4.71 18.98
N ARG A 215 13.14 -5.77 19.26
CA ARG A 215 13.24 -6.50 20.53
C ARG A 215 13.92 -7.83 20.30
N GLU A 216 14.85 -8.17 21.19
CA GLU A 216 15.41 -9.53 21.27
C GLU A 216 14.36 -10.50 21.84
N ASN A 217 13.62 -10.05 22.86
CA ASN A 217 12.49 -10.79 23.44
C ASN A 217 11.18 -10.00 23.35
N PRO A 218 10.33 -10.25 22.33
CA PRO A 218 9.03 -9.59 22.17
C PRO A 218 7.96 -10.12 23.15
N ALA A 219 8.21 -11.23 23.84
CA ALA A 219 7.32 -11.81 24.84
C ALA A 219 7.57 -11.29 26.26
N ASP A 220 8.50 -10.35 26.44
CA ASP A 220 8.77 -9.68 27.72
C ASP A 220 7.49 -9.07 28.32
N ASP A 221 7.22 -9.38 29.59
CA ASP A 221 6.03 -8.95 30.33
C ASP A 221 5.90 -7.43 30.43
N PHE A 222 6.99 -6.70 30.69
CA PHE A 222 6.96 -5.24 30.80
C PHE A 222 6.68 -4.61 29.44
N PHE A 223 7.28 -5.15 28.39
CA PHE A 223 7.06 -4.68 27.03
C PHE A 223 5.61 -4.90 26.59
N THR A 224 5.10 -6.12 26.76
CA THR A 224 3.72 -6.48 26.38
C THR A 224 2.69 -5.67 27.17
N LEU A 225 2.89 -5.49 28.47
CA LEU A 225 2.05 -4.61 29.30
C LEU A 225 2.10 -3.15 28.84
N LYS A 226 3.29 -2.61 28.54
CA LYS A 226 3.47 -1.21 28.15
C LYS A 226 2.92 -0.90 26.76
N LYS A 227 3.07 -1.81 25.80
CA LYS A 227 2.71 -1.57 24.39
C LYS A 227 1.34 -2.11 23.98
N TYR A 228 0.89 -3.18 24.62
CA TYR A 228 -0.32 -3.91 24.27
C TYR A 228 -1.32 -4.06 25.42
N GLU A 229 -0.96 -3.67 26.65
CA GLU A 229 -1.82 -3.83 27.84
C GLU A 229 -2.20 -5.28 28.21
N ILE A 230 -1.55 -6.27 27.58
CA ILE A 230 -1.77 -7.68 27.85
C ILE A 230 -0.64 -8.27 28.68
N LEU A 231 -0.93 -9.36 29.38
CA LEU A 231 0.04 -10.20 30.06
C LEU A 231 -0.40 -11.64 29.88
N LEU A 232 0.40 -12.43 29.17
CA LEU A 232 0.08 -13.80 28.78
C LEU A 232 0.78 -14.81 29.69
N GLY A 233 0.23 -16.02 29.79
CA GLY A 233 0.86 -17.10 30.51
C GLY A 233 2.11 -17.62 29.80
N HIS A 234 3.17 -17.92 30.56
CA HIS A 234 4.42 -18.48 30.03
C HIS A 234 4.51 -20.00 30.18
N ARG A 235 3.68 -20.61 31.04
CA ARG A 235 3.74 -22.06 31.27
C ARG A 235 2.98 -22.80 30.19
N LEU A 236 3.43 -24.00 29.85
CA LEU A 236 2.78 -24.85 28.86
C LEU A 236 1.31 -25.15 29.20
N GLU A 237 1.00 -25.27 30.50
CA GLU A 237 -0.33 -25.55 31.04
C GLU A 237 -1.21 -24.31 31.21
N ASP A 238 -0.65 -23.09 31.04
CA ASP A 238 -1.43 -21.87 31.26
C ASP A 238 -2.53 -21.73 30.19
N PRO A 239 -3.82 -21.63 30.57
CA PRO A 239 -4.92 -21.55 29.61
C PRO A 239 -4.99 -20.19 28.88
N ASP A 240 -4.21 -19.22 29.35
CA ASP A 240 -4.06 -17.87 28.82
C ASP A 240 -2.69 -17.64 28.14
N LYS A 241 -1.96 -18.71 27.81
CA LYS A 241 -0.81 -18.61 26.90
C LYS A 241 -1.27 -18.28 25.48
N TYR A 242 -0.37 -17.71 24.69
CA TYR A 242 -0.68 -17.22 23.35
C TYR A 242 -1.32 -18.27 22.43
N ASP A 243 -0.72 -19.46 22.29
CA ASP A 243 -1.23 -20.50 21.39
C ASP A 243 -2.59 -21.03 21.83
N ALA A 244 -2.80 -21.19 23.14
CA ALA A 244 -4.06 -21.66 23.70
C ALA A 244 -5.20 -20.66 23.48
N LEU A 245 -4.92 -19.36 23.65
CA LEU A 245 -5.88 -18.30 23.38
C LEU A 245 -6.20 -18.17 21.90
N THR A 246 -5.19 -18.26 21.04
CA THR A 246 -5.36 -18.22 19.59
C THR A 246 -6.23 -19.39 19.13
N ALA A 247 -5.91 -20.62 19.56
CA ALA A 247 -6.70 -21.80 19.27
C ALA A 247 -8.13 -21.72 19.82
N LEU A 248 -8.31 -21.21 21.04
CA LEU A 248 -9.63 -21.00 21.64
C LEU A 248 -10.48 -20.03 20.82
N ILE A 249 -9.92 -18.87 20.45
CA ILE A 249 -10.65 -17.84 19.72
C ILE A 249 -10.98 -18.33 18.30
N ARG A 250 -10.00 -18.93 17.60
CA ARG A 250 -10.22 -19.57 16.29
C ARG A 250 -11.33 -20.60 16.35
N GLY A 251 -11.26 -21.54 17.29
CA GLY A 251 -12.27 -22.57 17.47
C GLY A 251 -13.67 -22.00 17.72
N LEU A 252 -13.79 -20.95 18.51
CA LEU A 252 -15.08 -20.29 18.75
C LEU A 252 -15.65 -19.61 17.50
N LEU A 253 -14.81 -19.03 16.63
CA LEU A 253 -15.26 -18.42 15.38
C LEU A 253 -15.66 -19.48 14.35
N ILE A 254 -14.86 -20.56 14.21
CA ILE A 254 -15.18 -21.72 13.36
C ILE A 254 -16.52 -22.34 13.80
N GLU A 255 -16.73 -22.51 15.11
CA GLU A 255 -17.99 -23.03 15.64
C GLU A 255 -19.21 -22.18 15.27
N ILE A 256 -19.07 -20.85 15.19
CA ILE A 256 -20.16 -19.95 14.80
C ILE A 256 -20.38 -20.04 13.28
N GLU A 257 -19.32 -19.89 12.50
CA GLU A 257 -19.39 -19.90 11.04
C GLU A 257 -19.93 -21.23 10.48
N THR A 258 -19.49 -22.37 11.03
CA THR A 258 -19.98 -23.69 10.59
C THR A 258 -21.49 -23.83 10.79
N ARG A 259 -22.04 -23.20 11.82
CA ARG A 259 -23.48 -23.20 12.09
C ARG A 259 -24.25 -22.29 11.14
N ASP A 260 -23.68 -21.14 10.79
CA ASP A 260 -24.31 -20.22 9.83
C ASP A 260 -24.44 -20.86 8.44
N MET A 261 -23.49 -21.71 8.08
CA MET A 261 -23.49 -22.43 6.81
C MET A 261 -24.45 -23.63 6.77
N ASN A 262 -25.21 -23.91 7.85
CA ASN A 262 -26.10 -25.07 7.97
C ASN A 262 -25.43 -26.42 7.65
N ILE A 263 -24.11 -26.56 7.86
CA ILE A 263 -23.40 -27.81 7.58
C ILE A 263 -23.71 -28.80 8.72
N PRO A 264 -24.39 -29.94 8.46
CA PRO A 264 -24.62 -30.96 9.47
C PRO A 264 -23.27 -31.50 9.96
N ARG A 265 -23.10 -31.64 11.27
CA ARG A 265 -21.95 -32.38 11.82
C ARG A 265 -22.11 -33.86 11.43
N GLY A 266 -21.35 -34.31 10.43
CA GLY A 266 -21.20 -35.74 10.13
C GLY A 266 -21.69 -36.23 8.77
N THR A 267 -21.62 -35.45 7.70
CA THR A 267 -21.79 -35.97 6.33
C THR A 267 -20.61 -35.55 5.46
N ASP A 268 -20.19 -36.42 4.54
CA ASP A 268 -18.97 -36.42 3.70
C ASP A 268 -18.71 -35.17 2.81
N THR A 269 -19.37 -34.05 3.07
CA THR A 269 -19.19 -32.74 2.43
C THR A 269 -18.02 -31.91 2.99
N GLU A 270 -17.08 -32.53 3.71
CA GLU A 270 -15.80 -31.91 4.11
C GLU A 270 -14.89 -31.50 2.92
N ARG A 271 -15.25 -31.78 1.66
CA ARG A 271 -14.30 -31.75 0.54
C ARG A 271 -14.26 -30.52 -0.38
N ASN A 272 -15.13 -29.51 -0.25
CA ASN A 272 -15.16 -28.41 -1.25
C ASN A 272 -14.72 -27.01 -0.76
N PHE A 273 -14.35 -26.84 0.51
CA PHE A 273 -13.58 -25.67 0.98
C PHE A 273 -12.36 -26.19 1.72
N PRO A 274 -11.12 -25.96 1.25
CA PRO A 274 -9.95 -26.44 1.96
C PRO A 274 -9.92 -25.81 3.36
N ASP A 275 -9.85 -26.62 4.42
CA ASP A 275 -9.74 -26.12 5.81
C ASP A 275 -8.65 -25.06 5.98
N SER A 276 -7.60 -25.13 5.14
CA SER A 276 -6.54 -24.13 5.01
C SER A 276 -7.03 -22.71 4.67
N GLU A 277 -7.93 -22.55 3.69
CA GLU A 277 -8.43 -21.24 3.27
C GLU A 277 -9.35 -20.63 4.32
N ARG A 278 -10.16 -21.50 4.95
CA ARG A 278 -11.05 -21.12 6.03
C ARG A 278 -10.28 -20.62 7.26
N LEU A 279 -9.21 -21.34 7.64
CA LEU A 279 -8.31 -20.93 8.71
C LEU A 279 -7.62 -19.59 8.37
N LYS A 280 -7.15 -19.41 7.13
CA LYS A 280 -6.56 -18.15 6.67
C LYS A 280 -7.53 -16.97 6.77
N ALA A 281 -8.80 -17.16 6.41
CA ALA A 281 -9.82 -16.12 6.51
C ALA A 281 -10.07 -15.70 7.97
N ILE A 282 -10.21 -16.68 8.87
CA ILE A 282 -10.41 -16.42 10.30
C ILE A 282 -9.19 -15.73 10.92
N ASP A 283 -7.98 -16.14 10.55
CA ASP A 283 -6.75 -15.47 10.98
C ASP A 283 -6.68 -14.03 10.51
N GLY A 284 -7.04 -13.78 9.25
CA GLY A 284 -7.15 -12.43 8.73
C GLY A 284 -8.16 -11.58 9.50
N TRP A 285 -9.27 -12.17 9.97
CA TRP A 285 -10.25 -11.46 10.80
C TRP A 285 -9.72 -11.15 12.21
N LEU A 286 -8.95 -12.06 12.80
CA LEU A 286 -8.38 -11.91 14.15
C LEU A 286 -7.29 -10.84 14.21
N GLN A 287 -6.63 -10.56 13.10
CA GLN A 287 -5.59 -9.54 13.03
C GLN A 287 -6.17 -8.12 12.90
N GLN A 288 -7.49 -7.98 12.76
CA GLN A 288 -8.20 -6.70 12.64
C GLN A 288 -8.97 -6.34 13.92
N GLY A 289 -8.40 -5.44 14.73
CA GLY A 289 -9.04 -4.99 15.97
C GLY A 289 -10.42 -4.32 15.79
N SER A 290 -10.71 -3.74 14.61
CA SER A 290 -12.02 -3.17 14.29
C SER A 290 -13.12 -4.23 14.15
N ASN A 291 -12.78 -5.47 13.78
CA ASN A 291 -13.73 -6.57 13.73
C ASN A 291 -14.27 -6.90 15.13
N VAL A 292 -13.47 -6.69 16.19
CA VAL A 292 -13.92 -6.91 17.58
C VAL A 292 -15.10 -6.00 17.93
N ASP A 293 -15.14 -4.77 17.42
CA ASP A 293 -16.27 -3.87 17.61
C ASP A 293 -17.53 -4.39 16.91
N LEU A 294 -17.40 -4.78 15.63
CA LEU A 294 -18.50 -5.35 14.84
C LEU A 294 -19.05 -6.64 15.48
N LEU A 295 -18.16 -7.48 15.99
CA LEU A 295 -18.50 -8.77 16.57
C LEU A 295 -19.10 -8.65 17.96
N PHE A 296 -18.55 -7.82 18.85
CA PHE A 296 -18.80 -7.93 20.28
C PHE A 296 -19.25 -6.64 20.99
N ASN A 297 -19.03 -5.46 20.44
CA ASN A 297 -19.19 -4.20 21.19
C ASN A 297 -20.65 -3.69 21.25
N CYS A 298 -21.49 -4.44 21.95
CA CYS A 298 -22.89 -4.07 22.15
C CYS A 298 -23.08 -2.77 22.95
N PHE A 299 -22.12 -2.40 23.79
CA PHE A 299 -22.20 -1.17 24.60
C PHE A 299 -22.11 0.08 23.73
N GLN A 300 -21.23 0.08 22.73
CA GLN A 300 -21.10 1.20 21.79
C GLN A 300 -22.34 1.33 20.91
N SER A 301 -22.87 0.22 20.39
CA SER A 301 -24.10 0.25 19.58
C SER A 301 -25.33 0.68 20.38
N GLU A 302 -25.46 0.29 21.65
CA GLU A 302 -26.50 0.81 22.56
C GLU A 302 -26.36 2.31 22.81
N TYR A 303 -25.14 2.79 23.06
CA TYR A 303 -24.89 4.21 23.26
C TYR A 303 -25.24 5.04 22.01
N GLN A 304 -24.82 4.57 20.83
CA GLN A 304 -25.15 5.22 19.56
C GLN A 304 -26.66 5.23 19.30
N TYR A 305 -27.35 4.11 19.59
CA TYR A 305 -28.80 4.03 19.51
C TYR A 305 -29.49 5.06 20.42
N GLU A 306 -29.10 5.14 21.70
CA GLU A 306 -29.71 6.10 22.64
C GLU A 306 -29.44 7.56 22.24
N ARG A 307 -28.25 7.85 21.70
CA ARG A 307 -27.91 9.19 21.19
C ARG A 307 -28.78 9.55 19.99
N LEU A 308 -28.88 8.68 18.99
CA LEU A 308 -29.67 8.93 17.78
C LEU A 308 -31.18 8.97 18.04
N ARG A 309 -31.66 8.18 19.02
CA ARG A 309 -33.05 8.21 19.48
C ARG A 309 -33.41 9.59 20.05
N LYS A 310 -32.48 10.22 20.78
CA LYS A 310 -32.65 11.58 21.31
C LYS A 310 -32.60 12.64 20.20
N GLU A 311 -31.82 12.41 19.15
CA GLU A 311 -31.69 13.29 17.98
C GLU A 311 -32.85 13.17 16.96
N LYS A 312 -33.88 12.34 17.21
CA LYS A 312 -35.05 12.11 16.34
C LYS A 312 -34.72 11.78 14.86
N LYS A 313 -33.64 11.02 14.62
CA LYS A 313 -33.27 10.57 13.26
C LYS A 313 -34.11 9.38 12.78
N GLU A 314 -33.98 9.06 11.49
CA GLU A 314 -34.74 8.04 10.76
C GLU A 314 -34.87 6.69 11.48
N ASN A 315 -36.07 6.11 11.43
CA ASN A 315 -36.42 4.83 12.07
C ASN A 315 -35.59 3.64 11.58
N GLY A 316 -35.11 3.66 10.33
CA GLY A 316 -34.35 2.56 9.72
C GLY A 316 -32.97 2.36 10.35
N GLU A 317 -32.23 3.45 10.63
CA GLU A 317 -30.90 3.39 11.24
C GLU A 317 -30.99 2.93 12.71
N LEU A 318 -32.00 3.40 13.45
CA LEU A 318 -32.29 2.98 14.82
C LEU A 318 -32.59 1.48 14.91
N ALA A 319 -33.38 0.94 13.98
CA ALA A 319 -33.68 -0.49 13.91
C ALA A 319 -32.41 -1.33 13.66
N ARG A 320 -31.54 -0.88 12.75
CA ARG A 320 -30.26 -1.53 12.46
C ARG A 320 -29.33 -1.56 13.68
N LEU A 321 -29.17 -0.44 14.39
CA LEU A 321 -28.34 -0.38 15.59
C LEU A 321 -28.87 -1.26 16.73
N LYS A 322 -30.20 -1.30 16.92
CA LYS A 322 -30.83 -2.17 17.92
C LYS A 322 -30.63 -3.65 17.60
N ALA A 323 -30.77 -4.05 16.33
CA ALA A 323 -30.48 -5.40 15.88
C ALA A 323 -29.00 -5.77 16.06
N SER A 324 -28.09 -4.87 15.67
CA SER A 324 -26.64 -5.06 15.86
C SER A 324 -26.28 -5.27 17.33
N ALA A 325 -26.77 -4.40 18.23
CA ALA A 325 -26.53 -4.51 19.67
C ALA A 325 -27.03 -5.84 20.25
N ARG A 326 -28.17 -6.36 19.76
CA ARG A 326 -28.70 -7.68 20.14
C ARG A 326 -27.77 -8.80 19.67
N HIS A 327 -27.37 -8.81 18.41
CA HIS A 327 -26.49 -9.85 17.86
C HIS A 327 -25.10 -9.85 18.49
N GLN A 328 -24.50 -8.67 18.69
CA GLN A 328 -23.23 -8.50 19.40
C GLN A 328 -23.32 -9.04 20.83
N ARG A 329 -24.44 -8.80 21.53
CA ARG A 329 -24.65 -9.31 22.89
C ARG A 329 -24.68 -10.83 22.95
N VAL A 330 -25.31 -11.46 21.96
CA VAL A 330 -25.36 -12.92 21.85
C VAL A 330 -23.95 -13.49 21.67
N ARG A 331 -23.17 -12.97 20.71
CA ARG A 331 -21.77 -13.35 20.47
C ARG A 331 -20.89 -13.12 21.69
N LEU A 332 -20.99 -11.96 22.31
CA LEU A 332 -20.24 -11.61 23.52
C LEU A 332 -20.58 -12.54 24.69
N ASN A 333 -21.86 -12.87 24.89
CA ASN A 333 -22.28 -13.81 25.92
C ASN A 333 -21.73 -15.22 25.68
N TYR A 334 -21.64 -15.63 24.41
CA TYR A 334 -21.07 -16.92 24.03
C TYR A 334 -19.59 -17.01 24.43
N PHE A 335 -18.78 -16.04 24.01
CA PHE A 335 -17.36 -15.93 24.36
C PHE A 335 -17.17 -15.81 25.88
N TYR A 336 -17.93 -14.91 26.52
CA TYR A 336 -17.86 -14.69 27.96
C TYR A 336 -18.06 -15.97 28.77
N LYS A 337 -19.04 -16.81 28.41
CA LYS A 337 -19.29 -18.09 29.11
C LYS A 337 -18.10 -19.05 28.99
N LYS A 338 -17.52 -19.16 27.78
CA LYS A 338 -16.37 -20.04 27.51
C LYS A 338 -15.12 -19.56 28.26
N PHE A 339 -14.79 -18.27 28.17
CA PHE A 339 -13.67 -17.65 28.90
C PHE A 339 -13.83 -17.71 30.43
N LYS A 340 -15.07 -17.59 30.94
CA LYS A 340 -15.36 -17.74 32.37
C LYS A 340 -15.15 -19.18 32.84
N ARG A 341 -15.61 -20.17 32.06
CA ARG A 341 -15.48 -21.60 32.39
C ARG A 341 -14.01 -22.03 32.46
N LEU A 342 -13.17 -21.51 31.58
CA LEU A 342 -11.73 -21.79 31.54
C LEU A 342 -10.92 -20.97 32.58
N GLY A 343 -11.55 -20.14 33.40
CA GLY A 343 -10.85 -19.31 34.41
C GLY A 343 -10.06 -18.11 33.87
N ILE A 344 -9.89 -18.02 32.55
CA ILE A 344 -9.12 -16.98 31.84
C ILE A 344 -9.64 -15.58 32.15
N LEU A 345 -10.96 -15.40 32.25
CA LEU A 345 -11.58 -14.09 32.49
C LEU A 345 -11.08 -13.39 33.77
N ARG A 346 -10.71 -14.15 34.82
CA ARG A 346 -10.15 -13.57 36.04
C ARG A 346 -8.74 -13.03 35.82
N LYS A 347 -7.91 -13.74 35.04
CA LYS A 347 -6.56 -13.32 34.68
C LYS A 347 -6.60 -12.07 33.80
N ILE A 348 -7.48 -12.02 32.79
CA ILE A 348 -7.70 -10.83 31.96
C ILE A 348 -8.03 -9.60 32.81
N VAL A 349 -9.01 -9.70 33.71
CA VAL A 349 -9.40 -8.54 34.53
C VAL A 349 -8.25 -8.13 35.47
N ALA A 350 -7.49 -9.10 35.99
CA ALA A 350 -6.35 -8.81 36.84
C ALA A 350 -5.20 -8.13 36.10
N SER A 351 -4.91 -8.49 34.83
CA SER A 351 -3.84 -7.89 34.03
C SER A 351 -4.06 -6.39 33.78
N TYR A 352 -5.31 -5.97 33.56
CA TYR A 352 -5.63 -4.54 33.43
C TYR A 352 -5.59 -3.80 34.77
N GLU A 353 -6.12 -4.40 35.85
CA GLU A 353 -6.18 -3.72 37.15
C GLU A 353 -4.82 -3.60 37.85
N MET A 354 -3.85 -4.44 37.47
CA MET A 354 -2.50 -4.45 38.05
C MET A 354 -1.53 -3.45 37.44
N GLN A 355 -1.81 -2.87 36.27
CA GLN A 355 -0.86 -1.99 35.58
C GLN A 355 -0.29 -0.86 36.47
N PRO A 356 -1.11 -0.11 37.24
CA PRO A 356 -0.57 0.94 38.11
C PRO A 356 0.36 0.38 39.20
N LEU A 357 0.10 -0.85 39.65
CA LEU A 357 0.91 -1.53 40.66
C LEU A 357 2.24 -2.03 40.09
N CYS A 358 2.35 -2.25 38.78
CA CYS A 358 3.61 -2.69 38.19
C CYS A 358 4.69 -1.60 38.34
N PHE A 359 4.34 -0.32 38.20
CA PHE A 359 5.30 0.78 38.38
C PHE A 359 5.81 0.93 39.82
N GLU A 360 5.03 0.52 40.82
CA GLU A 360 5.37 0.65 42.24
C GLU A 360 6.09 -0.58 42.80
N TYR A 361 5.75 -1.78 42.33
CA TYR A 361 6.23 -3.05 42.91
C TYR A 361 7.24 -3.79 42.02
N CYS A 362 7.49 -3.31 40.80
CA CYS A 362 8.43 -3.91 39.85
C CYS A 362 9.50 -2.89 39.42
N PRO A 363 10.78 -3.11 39.74
CA PRO A 363 11.35 -4.16 40.63
C PRO A 363 10.98 -3.93 42.12
N PRO A 364 11.03 -4.97 42.99
CA PRO A 364 11.70 -6.27 42.83
C PRO A 364 10.82 -7.44 42.37
N LEU A 365 9.50 -7.26 42.28
CA LEU A 365 8.64 -8.30 41.73
C LEU A 365 8.69 -8.28 40.19
N VAL A 366 8.30 -9.40 39.57
CA VAL A 366 7.97 -9.46 38.15
C VAL A 366 6.44 -9.37 37.97
N PRO A 367 5.93 -8.81 36.86
CA PRO A 367 4.50 -8.60 36.66
C PRO A 367 3.66 -9.88 36.87
N GLN A 368 4.16 -11.03 36.42
CA GLN A 368 3.48 -12.33 36.57
C GLN A 368 3.17 -12.70 38.02
N LEU A 369 4.01 -12.30 38.98
CA LEU A 369 3.75 -12.56 40.40
C LEU A 369 2.60 -11.70 40.93
N ILE A 370 2.48 -10.45 40.45
CA ILE A 370 1.35 -9.58 40.78
C ILE A 370 0.06 -10.15 40.18
N LEU A 371 0.11 -10.60 38.92
CA LEU A 371 -1.02 -11.26 38.26
C LEU A 371 -1.48 -12.48 39.05
N GLN A 372 -0.55 -13.37 39.42
CA GLN A 372 -0.84 -14.55 40.22
C GLN A 372 -1.47 -14.21 41.57
N PHE A 373 -0.98 -13.17 42.25
CA PHE A 373 -1.53 -12.71 43.53
C PHE A 373 -2.98 -12.23 43.41
N LEU A 374 -3.31 -11.54 42.31
CA LEU A 374 -4.63 -10.97 42.08
C LEU A 374 -5.63 -12.00 41.53
N ALA A 375 -5.16 -12.94 40.70
CA ALA A 375 -5.99 -13.93 40.03
C ALA A 375 -6.23 -15.21 40.85
N SER A 376 -5.24 -15.67 41.64
CA SER A 376 -5.29 -16.93 42.39
C SER A 376 -5.39 -16.72 43.91
N ASN A 377 -6.14 -17.61 44.57
CA ASN A 377 -6.23 -17.63 46.04
C ASN A 377 -5.05 -18.29 46.73
N SER A 378 -4.45 -19.31 46.12
CA SER A 378 -3.36 -20.12 46.71
C SER A 378 -1.99 -19.46 46.60
N ALA A 379 -1.71 -18.75 45.50
CA ALA A 379 -0.42 -18.11 45.23
C ALA A 379 -0.11 -16.91 46.16
N GLY A 380 -1.14 -16.39 46.87
CA GLY A 380 -1.01 -15.21 47.70
C GLY A 380 -0.02 -15.34 48.86
N LYS A 381 0.14 -16.54 49.44
CA LYS A 381 1.06 -16.77 50.57
C LYS A 381 2.52 -16.66 50.12
N GLY A 382 2.87 -17.20 48.95
CA GLY A 382 4.23 -17.17 48.41
C GLY A 382 4.71 -15.76 48.06
N VAL A 383 3.86 -14.95 47.42
CA VAL A 383 4.19 -13.56 47.08
C VAL A 383 4.39 -12.70 48.33
N VAL A 384 3.54 -12.88 49.36
CA VAL A 384 3.67 -12.18 50.64
C VAL A 384 4.99 -12.54 51.34
N SER A 385 5.35 -13.82 51.39
CA SER A 385 6.63 -14.25 51.97
C SER A 385 7.83 -13.68 51.20
N ARG A 386 7.74 -13.60 49.87
CA ARG A 386 8.81 -13.04 49.02
C ARG A 386 8.98 -11.53 49.23
N LEU A 387 7.89 -10.77 49.29
CA LEU A 387 7.92 -9.33 49.61
C LEU A 387 8.50 -9.06 51.01
N LYS A 388 8.13 -9.87 52.02
CA LYS A 388 8.70 -9.77 53.38
C LYS A 388 10.21 -10.02 53.40
N ARG A 389 10.72 -10.97 52.60
CA ARG A 389 12.16 -11.24 52.47
C ARG A 389 12.88 -10.11 51.74
N LEU A 390 12.30 -9.59 50.66
CA LEU A 390 12.90 -8.55 49.82
C LEU A 390 12.95 -7.18 50.52
N LYS A 391 12.05 -6.93 51.49
CA LYS A 391 12.11 -5.74 52.36
C LYS A 391 13.47 -5.59 53.07
N LYS A 392 14.21 -6.69 53.30
CA LYS A 392 15.55 -6.63 53.91
C LYS A 392 16.65 -6.13 52.98
N PHE A 393 16.45 -6.22 51.67
CA PHE A 393 17.46 -5.93 50.65
C PHE A 393 17.18 -4.64 49.86
N TYR A 394 15.92 -4.21 49.79
CA TYR A 394 15.49 -3.01 49.08
C TYR A 394 15.17 -1.86 50.05
N ARG A 395 15.62 -0.64 49.75
CA ARG A 395 15.33 0.59 50.51
C ARG A 395 13.90 1.13 50.23
N GLY A 396 12.87 0.27 50.31
CA GLY A 396 11.49 0.64 50.01
C GLY A 396 10.46 -0.20 50.79
N ASP A 397 9.41 0.46 51.29
CA ASP A 397 8.26 -0.22 51.89
C ASP A 397 7.29 -0.67 50.80
N PHE A 398 6.99 -1.97 50.75
CA PHE A 398 6.01 -2.58 49.83
C PHE A 398 4.72 -2.92 50.57
N PRO A 399 3.79 -1.97 50.77
CA PRO A 399 2.59 -2.20 51.56
C PRO A 399 1.65 -3.21 50.89
N MET A 400 1.05 -4.11 51.67
CA MET A 400 0.09 -5.09 51.12
C MET A 400 -1.31 -4.51 50.87
N ALA A 401 -1.60 -3.33 51.42
CA ALA A 401 -2.94 -2.72 51.36
C ALA A 401 -3.39 -2.41 49.92
N PRO A 402 -2.57 -1.81 49.03
CA PRO A 402 -2.95 -1.56 47.64
C PRO A 402 -3.26 -2.85 46.86
N LEU A 403 -2.41 -3.88 47.01
CA LEU A 403 -2.61 -5.19 46.39
C LEU A 403 -3.91 -5.87 46.84
N ARG A 404 -4.21 -5.84 48.15
CA ARG A 404 -5.44 -6.40 48.72
C ARG A 404 -6.68 -5.62 48.27
N LYS A 405 -6.61 -4.29 48.22
CA LYS A 405 -7.70 -3.41 47.75
C LYS A 405 -8.06 -3.73 46.29
N LYS A 406 -7.05 -3.84 45.41
CA LYS A 406 -7.25 -4.22 44.00
C LYS A 406 -7.83 -5.63 43.86
N ARG A 407 -7.35 -6.61 44.63
CA ARG A 407 -7.92 -7.96 44.65
C ARG A 407 -9.39 -7.98 45.05
N TRP A 408 -9.78 -7.18 46.05
CA TRP A 408 -11.18 -7.03 46.45
C TRP A 408 -12.04 -6.40 45.35
N LYS A 409 -11.53 -5.36 44.69
CA LYS A 409 -12.18 -4.73 43.53
C LYS A 409 -12.44 -5.74 42.42
N ILE A 410 -11.45 -6.57 42.08
CA ILE A 410 -11.57 -7.59 41.03
C ILE A 410 -12.68 -8.61 41.36
N ARG A 411 -12.79 -9.03 42.63
CA ARG A 411 -13.81 -9.98 43.08
C ARG A 411 -15.22 -9.41 42.96
N ARG A 412 -15.43 -8.12 43.30
CA ARG A 412 -16.74 -7.44 43.28
C ARG A 412 -17.14 -6.89 41.91
N LEU A 413 -16.32 -7.03 40.86
CA LEU A 413 -16.66 -6.55 39.52
C LEU A 413 -17.90 -7.23 38.94
N LEU A 414 -18.87 -6.40 38.56
CA LEU A 414 -20.12 -6.79 37.92
C LEU A 414 -19.88 -7.50 36.58
N PRO A 415 -20.77 -8.42 36.15
CA PRO A 415 -20.64 -9.11 34.86
C PRO A 415 -20.54 -8.16 33.66
N ARG A 416 -21.25 -7.02 33.70
CA ARG A 416 -21.18 -5.96 32.68
C ARG A 416 -19.75 -5.46 32.50
N ASN A 417 -19.06 -5.13 33.59
CA ASN A 417 -17.70 -4.61 33.55
C ASN A 417 -16.72 -5.69 33.09
N ARG A 418 -16.91 -6.95 33.52
CA ARG A 418 -16.08 -8.07 33.04
C ARG A 418 -16.21 -8.30 31.53
N LYS A 419 -17.41 -8.10 30.96
CA LYS A 419 -17.61 -8.15 29.51
C LYS A 419 -16.92 -7.00 28.79
N ALA A 420 -16.91 -5.80 29.38
CA ALA A 420 -16.15 -4.67 28.84
C ALA A 420 -14.64 -4.96 28.82
N TYR A 421 -14.09 -5.55 29.89
CA TYR A 421 -12.70 -6.04 29.89
C TYR A 421 -12.44 -7.11 28.83
N LEU A 422 -13.38 -8.04 28.61
CA LEU A 422 -13.23 -9.04 27.56
C LEU A 422 -13.19 -8.42 26.16
N ILE A 423 -14.02 -7.41 25.88
CA ILE A 423 -13.97 -6.69 24.59
C ILE A 423 -12.63 -5.98 24.44
N ARG A 424 -12.16 -5.26 25.48
CA ARG A 424 -10.85 -4.59 25.47
C ARG A 424 -9.72 -5.59 25.21
N PHE A 425 -9.74 -6.71 25.94
CA PHE A 425 -8.79 -7.80 25.74
C PHE A 425 -8.79 -8.35 24.33
N LEU A 426 -9.95 -8.64 23.74
CA LEU A 426 -10.01 -9.16 22.39
C LEU A 426 -9.42 -8.16 21.37
N LYS A 427 -9.59 -6.85 21.56
CA LYS A 427 -8.96 -5.81 20.72
C LYS A 427 -7.45 -5.80 20.88
N ASP A 428 -6.97 -5.77 22.12
CA ASP A 428 -5.55 -5.71 22.44
C ASP A 428 -4.82 -6.99 22.00
N PHE A 429 -5.46 -8.15 22.20
CA PHE A 429 -5.01 -9.45 21.70
C PHE A 429 -4.98 -9.50 20.18
N SER A 430 -5.99 -8.97 19.47
CA SER A 430 -5.99 -8.89 18.00
C SER A 430 -4.80 -8.09 17.48
N ARG A 431 -4.50 -6.96 18.13
CA ARG A 431 -3.33 -6.12 17.82
C ARG A 431 -2.02 -6.86 18.08
N TYR A 432 -1.88 -7.49 19.25
CA TYR A 432 -0.70 -8.28 19.60
C TYR A 432 -0.48 -9.46 18.66
N HIS A 433 -1.55 -10.21 18.33
CA HIS A 433 -1.52 -11.34 17.42
C HIS A 433 -1.04 -10.93 16.03
N ARG A 434 -1.61 -9.86 15.46
CA ARG A 434 -1.14 -9.32 14.17
C ARG A 434 0.33 -8.93 14.22
N ASP A 435 0.73 -8.16 15.22
CA ASP A 435 2.11 -7.68 15.31
C ASP A 435 3.09 -8.85 15.57
N SER A 436 2.69 -9.88 16.31
CA SER A 436 3.47 -11.10 16.51
C SER A 436 3.65 -11.90 15.21
N GLN A 437 2.59 -12.08 14.42
CA GLN A 437 2.66 -12.75 13.12
C GLN A 437 3.51 -11.97 12.12
N ASN A 438 3.36 -10.64 12.09
CA ASN A 438 4.18 -9.77 11.25
C ASN A 438 5.66 -9.81 11.65
N TYR A 439 5.95 -9.82 12.95
CA TYR A 439 7.32 -9.94 13.45
C TYR A 439 7.97 -11.24 12.98
N GLU A 440 7.24 -12.35 13.07
CA GLU A 440 7.73 -13.66 12.63
C GLU A 440 7.97 -13.69 11.12
N ALA A 441 7.06 -13.12 10.32
CA ALA A 441 7.25 -12.98 8.88
C ALA A 441 8.51 -12.17 8.53
N VAL A 442 8.77 -11.06 9.26
CA VAL A 442 9.99 -10.26 9.08
C VAL A 442 11.23 -11.08 9.47
N ARG A 443 11.17 -11.85 10.57
CA ARG A 443 12.28 -12.68 11.03
C ARG A 443 12.66 -13.72 9.98
N VAL A 444 11.69 -14.49 9.49
CA VAL A 444 11.90 -15.49 8.44
C VAL A 444 12.47 -14.84 7.17
N ALA A 445 11.90 -13.71 6.73
CA ALA A 445 12.41 -12.99 5.58
C ALA A 445 13.85 -12.49 5.76
N MET A 446 14.20 -11.97 6.94
CA MET A 446 15.58 -11.55 7.22
C MET A 446 16.56 -12.73 7.26
N ASP A 447 16.14 -13.87 7.80
CA ASP A 447 16.97 -15.08 7.86
C ASP A 447 17.26 -15.63 6.45
N ALA A 448 16.31 -15.46 5.52
CA ALA A 448 16.45 -15.81 4.10
C ALA A 448 17.33 -14.84 3.29
N ILE A 449 17.83 -13.74 3.86
CA ILE A 449 18.64 -12.74 3.15
C ILE A 449 20.10 -12.87 3.54
N ASN A 450 21.01 -12.86 2.57
CA ASN A 450 22.44 -12.69 2.79
C ASN A 450 22.86 -11.28 2.35
N LEU A 451 23.04 -10.37 3.31
CA LEU A 451 23.59 -9.03 3.04
C LEU A 451 25.11 -9.15 2.88
N THR A 452 25.60 -9.17 1.64
CA THR A 452 27.02 -9.36 1.36
C THR A 452 27.76 -8.03 1.20
N THR A 453 28.95 -7.94 1.76
CA THR A 453 29.90 -6.83 1.57
C THR A 453 31.27 -7.33 1.11
N ASP A 454 31.43 -8.64 0.92
CA ASP A 454 32.69 -9.24 0.47
C ASP A 454 32.74 -9.21 -1.06
N GLU A 455 33.75 -8.53 -1.60
CA GLU A 455 33.92 -8.35 -3.05
C GLU A 455 33.99 -9.67 -3.82
N LYS A 456 34.60 -10.72 -3.25
CA LYS A 456 34.70 -12.03 -3.92
C LYS A 456 33.32 -12.69 -4.02
N PHE A 457 32.54 -12.65 -2.95
CA PHE A 457 31.17 -13.17 -2.96
C PHE A 457 30.26 -12.36 -3.87
N ILE A 458 30.40 -11.03 -3.87
CA ILE A 458 29.66 -10.14 -4.77
C ILE A 458 29.98 -10.50 -6.23
N GLN A 459 31.26 -10.61 -6.59
CA GLN A 459 31.68 -10.93 -7.96
C GLN A 459 31.19 -12.31 -8.39
N LEU A 460 31.29 -13.32 -7.51
CA LEU A 460 30.80 -14.67 -7.80
C LEU A 460 29.27 -14.68 -8.02
N SER A 461 28.51 -14.00 -7.16
CA SER A 461 27.04 -13.96 -7.24
C SER A 461 26.57 -13.15 -8.47
N ARG A 462 27.29 -12.06 -8.80
CA ARG A 462 27.04 -11.25 -10.01
C ARG A 462 27.31 -12.06 -11.28
N THR A 463 28.43 -12.80 -11.32
CA THR A 463 28.79 -13.66 -12.47
C THR A 463 27.75 -14.77 -12.69
N ASN A 464 27.15 -15.29 -11.63
CA ASN A 464 26.13 -16.33 -11.68
C ASN A 464 24.69 -15.79 -11.84
N ASN A 465 24.49 -14.47 -11.97
CA ASN A 465 23.16 -13.83 -12.04
C ASN A 465 22.24 -14.19 -10.85
N THR A 466 22.83 -14.32 -9.66
CA THR A 466 22.13 -14.61 -8.39
C THR A 466 22.14 -13.44 -7.41
N LEU A 467 22.85 -12.36 -7.74
CA LEU A 467 22.96 -11.17 -6.92
C LEU A 467 21.81 -10.20 -7.19
N TYR A 468 21.11 -9.79 -6.13
CA TYR A 468 20.17 -8.68 -6.17
C TYR A 468 20.88 -7.39 -5.72
N GLU A 469 21.04 -6.45 -6.64
CA GLU A 469 21.77 -5.20 -6.40
C GLU A 469 20.79 -4.03 -6.34
N PHE A 470 20.95 -3.18 -5.32
CA PHE A 470 20.19 -1.95 -5.19
C PHE A 470 21.15 -0.78 -4.97
N LEU A 471 21.23 0.09 -5.96
CA LEU A 471 22.28 1.10 -6.08
C LEU A 471 21.71 2.52 -6.07
N LEU A 472 22.58 3.50 -5.80
CA LEU A 472 22.21 4.91 -5.97
C LEU A 472 22.34 5.33 -7.44
N PRO A 473 21.61 6.36 -7.91
CA PRO A 473 21.64 6.80 -9.30
C PRO A 473 23.03 7.10 -9.86
N GLY A 474 23.95 7.61 -9.03
CA GLY A 474 25.33 7.91 -9.42
C GLY A 474 26.25 6.70 -9.53
N GLU A 475 25.81 5.52 -9.07
CA GLU A 475 26.57 4.27 -9.11
C GLU A 475 26.25 3.43 -10.36
N HIS A 476 25.19 3.77 -11.10
CA HIS A 476 24.88 3.13 -12.38
C HIS A 476 25.76 3.67 -13.51
N VAL A 477 26.17 2.79 -14.43
CA VAL A 477 26.89 3.19 -15.64
C VAL A 477 25.91 3.87 -16.62
N ALA A 478 26.13 5.16 -16.88
CA ALA A 478 25.28 5.98 -17.73
C ALA A 478 25.54 5.71 -19.22
N GLU A 479 25.00 4.62 -19.75
CA GLU A 479 24.93 4.36 -21.19
C GLU A 479 23.56 4.71 -21.76
N LYS A 480 23.52 5.37 -22.92
CA LYS A 480 22.26 5.60 -23.66
C LYS A 480 21.81 4.29 -24.30
N LYS A 481 21.00 3.54 -23.57
CA LYS A 481 20.38 2.29 -24.01
C LYS A 481 19.54 2.48 -25.30
N PRO A 482 19.51 1.48 -26.20
CA PRO A 482 18.80 1.55 -27.48
C PRO A 482 17.28 1.70 -27.27
N ILE A 483 16.59 2.26 -28.27
CA ILE A 483 15.13 2.36 -28.26
C ILE A 483 14.56 0.97 -28.56
N ILE A 484 13.68 0.48 -27.69
CA ILE A 484 13.04 -0.83 -27.86
C ILE A 484 11.57 -0.71 -28.28
N ASN A 485 10.90 0.39 -27.95
CA ASN A 485 9.51 0.65 -28.33
C ASN A 485 9.28 2.14 -28.58
N HIS A 486 8.23 2.45 -29.33
CA HIS A 486 7.81 3.84 -29.51
C HIS A 486 6.29 3.98 -29.61
N VAL A 487 5.80 5.15 -29.22
CA VAL A 487 4.40 5.55 -29.32
C VAL A 487 4.31 6.83 -30.12
N ILE A 488 3.41 6.86 -31.11
CA ILE A 488 3.09 8.04 -31.92
C ILE A 488 1.73 8.59 -31.51
N ILE A 489 1.66 9.91 -31.39
CA ILE A 489 0.42 10.65 -31.15
C ILE A 489 0.26 11.61 -32.32
N LYS A 490 -0.82 11.47 -33.09
CA LYS A 490 -1.21 12.46 -34.11
C LYS A 490 -2.45 13.20 -33.62
N ALA A 491 -2.37 14.52 -33.57
CA ALA A 491 -3.50 15.39 -33.27
C ALA A 491 -3.81 16.26 -34.49
N ASP A 492 -4.99 16.06 -35.07
CA ASP A 492 -5.44 16.60 -36.34
C ASP A 492 -6.58 17.62 -36.14
N VAL A 493 -6.52 18.79 -36.80
CA VAL A 493 -7.49 19.87 -36.62
C VAL A 493 -8.69 19.69 -37.55
N ARG A 494 -9.89 19.69 -36.98
CA ARG A 494 -11.11 19.45 -37.77
C ARG A 494 -11.54 20.68 -38.56
N GLY A 495 -11.58 20.54 -39.88
CA GLY A 495 -12.03 21.60 -40.78
C GLY A 495 -11.05 22.77 -40.85
N SER A 496 -9.75 22.48 -40.69
CA SER A 496 -8.67 23.47 -40.76
C SER A 496 -8.67 24.30 -42.04
N THR A 497 -8.95 23.71 -43.20
CA THR A 497 -9.01 24.44 -44.49
C THR A 497 -10.12 25.49 -44.49
N ASP A 498 -11.34 25.09 -44.10
CA ASP A 498 -12.48 26.01 -44.00
C ASP A 498 -12.24 27.10 -42.93
N MET A 499 -11.60 26.73 -41.83
CA MET A 499 -11.24 27.67 -40.76
C MET A 499 -10.19 28.68 -41.22
N THR A 500 -9.15 28.23 -41.91
CA THR A 500 -8.09 29.07 -42.47
C THR A 500 -8.68 30.08 -43.45
N HIS A 501 -9.59 29.64 -44.34
CA HIS A 501 -10.27 30.54 -45.27
C HIS A 501 -11.06 31.64 -44.55
N ARG A 502 -11.90 31.26 -43.58
CA ARG A 502 -12.70 32.21 -42.77
C ARG A 502 -11.86 33.18 -41.95
N MET A 503 -10.67 32.77 -41.53
CA MET A 503 -9.75 33.63 -40.78
C MET A 503 -9.12 34.68 -41.69
N VAL A 504 -8.67 34.28 -42.89
CA VAL A 504 -8.13 35.19 -43.89
C VAL A 504 -9.19 36.21 -44.34
N GLU A 505 -10.43 35.78 -44.58
CA GLU A 505 -11.57 36.68 -44.90
C GLU A 505 -11.81 37.74 -43.83
N LYS A 506 -11.53 37.41 -42.56
CA LYS A 506 -11.67 38.32 -41.41
C LYS A 506 -10.41 39.16 -41.14
N GLY A 507 -9.39 39.10 -42.00
CA GLY A 507 -8.13 39.80 -41.82
C GLY A 507 -7.26 39.26 -40.67
N LEU A 508 -7.49 38.01 -40.23
CA LEU A 508 -6.73 37.36 -39.17
C LEU A 508 -5.60 36.51 -39.74
N ASN A 509 -4.48 36.40 -39.02
CA ASN A 509 -3.35 35.54 -39.40
C ASN A 509 -3.55 34.10 -38.87
N PRO A 510 -3.78 33.09 -39.75
CA PRO A 510 -3.97 31.70 -39.34
C PRO A 510 -2.74 31.09 -38.67
N ALA A 511 -1.53 31.40 -39.15
CA ALA A 511 -0.29 30.84 -38.60
C ALA A 511 -0.06 31.29 -37.15
N SER A 512 -0.20 32.59 -36.88
CA SER A 512 -0.11 33.12 -35.51
C SER A 512 -1.19 32.54 -34.61
N TYR A 513 -2.41 32.36 -35.13
CA TYR A 513 -3.52 31.78 -34.38
C TYR A 513 -3.24 30.33 -33.98
N PHE A 514 -2.77 29.47 -34.91
CA PHE A 514 -2.45 28.08 -34.59
C PHE A 514 -1.22 27.96 -33.69
N SER A 515 -0.19 28.79 -33.89
CA SER A 515 0.98 28.80 -33.00
C SER A 515 0.57 29.06 -31.55
N LEU A 516 -0.09 30.20 -31.31
CA LEU A 516 -0.38 30.67 -29.95
C LEU A 516 -1.47 29.84 -29.25
N ASN A 517 -2.44 29.32 -29.99
CA ASN A 517 -3.60 28.62 -29.39
C ASN A 517 -3.48 27.10 -29.40
N LEU A 518 -2.55 26.53 -30.18
CA LEU A 518 -2.39 25.08 -30.32
C LEU A 518 -0.93 24.63 -30.13
N PHE A 519 0.01 25.08 -30.96
CA PHE A 519 1.35 24.47 -30.99
C PHE A 519 2.23 24.84 -29.79
N ASP A 520 2.30 26.12 -29.42
CA ASP A 520 3.16 26.59 -28.34
C ASP A 520 2.70 26.01 -26.98
N PRO A 521 1.40 26.09 -26.62
CA PRO A 521 0.92 25.51 -25.37
C PRO A 521 1.11 23.98 -25.25
N ILE A 522 1.13 23.26 -26.38
CA ILE A 522 1.41 21.82 -26.40
C ILE A 522 2.91 21.56 -26.23
N THR A 523 3.75 22.38 -26.86
CA THR A 523 5.21 22.26 -26.79
C THR A 523 5.71 22.44 -25.36
N ASP A 524 5.13 23.39 -24.62
CA ASP A 524 5.47 23.71 -23.22
C ASP A 524 5.31 22.54 -22.24
N ILE A 525 4.47 21.54 -22.56
CA ILE A 525 4.16 20.43 -21.66
C ILE A 525 4.83 19.10 -22.07
N LEU A 526 5.57 19.04 -23.18
CA LEU A 526 6.07 17.76 -23.72
C LEU A 526 7.06 17.06 -22.77
N SER A 527 7.92 17.82 -22.11
CA SER A 527 8.95 17.33 -21.18
C SER A 527 8.34 16.59 -19.98
N ASP A 528 7.21 17.05 -19.46
CA ASP A 528 6.49 16.41 -18.33
C ASP A 528 6.08 14.96 -18.62
N PHE A 529 5.83 14.66 -19.90
CA PHE A 529 5.42 13.35 -20.39
C PHE A 529 6.56 12.56 -21.03
N GLY A 530 7.76 13.14 -21.15
CA GLY A 530 8.89 12.53 -21.88
C GLY A 530 8.62 12.41 -23.37
N ALA A 531 7.82 13.32 -23.93
CA ALA A 531 7.47 13.34 -25.34
C ALA A 531 8.41 14.26 -26.13
N ALA A 532 8.59 13.93 -27.41
CA ALA A 532 9.33 14.73 -28.38
C ALA A 532 8.44 15.06 -29.58
N LYS A 533 8.55 16.28 -30.09
CA LYS A 533 7.91 16.70 -31.34
C LYS A 533 8.64 16.06 -32.52
N VAL A 534 7.92 15.33 -33.37
CA VAL A 534 8.50 14.69 -34.56
C VAL A 534 8.49 15.69 -35.72
N PHE A 535 7.31 16.21 -36.08
CA PHE A 535 7.14 17.27 -37.07
C PHE A 535 5.72 17.87 -36.99
N VAL A 536 5.50 18.96 -37.74
CA VAL A 536 4.17 19.56 -37.98
C VAL A 536 3.82 19.35 -39.44
N GLU A 537 2.66 18.76 -39.71
CA GLU A 537 2.17 18.46 -41.05
C GLU A 537 0.90 19.27 -41.30
N GLY A 538 1.01 20.40 -42.01
CA GLY A 538 -0.13 21.30 -42.22
C GLY A 538 -0.77 21.75 -40.91
N ASP A 539 -1.96 21.20 -40.62
CA ASP A 539 -2.78 21.45 -39.44
C ASP A 539 -2.70 20.36 -38.35
N ALA A 540 -1.85 19.35 -38.54
CA ALA A 540 -1.64 18.28 -37.57
C ALA A 540 -0.27 18.37 -36.87
N ILE A 541 -0.24 17.95 -35.60
CA ILE A 541 1.00 17.77 -34.84
C ILE A 541 1.25 16.28 -34.57
N ILE A 542 2.50 15.85 -34.82
CA ILE A 542 2.93 14.47 -34.56
C ILE A 542 3.98 14.47 -33.46
N LEU A 543 3.69 13.72 -32.40
CA LEU A 543 4.52 13.58 -31.21
C LEU A 543 4.94 12.12 -31.03
N SER A 544 6.07 11.92 -30.34
CA SER A 544 6.60 10.59 -30.04
C SER A 544 7.02 10.44 -28.58
N ILE A 545 6.89 9.23 -28.04
CA ILE A 545 7.47 8.81 -26.76
C ILE A 545 8.24 7.51 -26.98
N PHE A 546 9.46 7.42 -26.47
CA PHE A 546 10.33 6.24 -26.63
C PHE A 546 10.52 5.48 -25.32
N GLU A 547 10.57 4.17 -25.42
CA GLU A 547 11.07 3.29 -24.35
C GLU A 547 12.45 2.80 -24.74
N ARG A 548 13.35 2.75 -23.75
CA ARG A 548 14.71 2.24 -23.93
C ARG A 548 14.90 0.94 -23.18
N GLU A 549 15.84 0.14 -23.65
CA GLU A 549 16.23 -1.10 -23.00
C GLU A 549 16.68 -0.85 -21.55
N GLU A 550 16.33 -1.73 -20.63
CA GLU A 550 16.74 -1.68 -19.21
C GLU A 550 16.39 -0.37 -18.45
N THR A 551 15.48 0.46 -18.95
CA THR A 551 15.04 1.71 -18.27
C THR A 551 13.55 1.63 -17.84
N PRO A 552 13.20 0.83 -16.82
CA PRO A 552 11.81 0.60 -16.40
C PRO A 552 11.03 1.85 -15.99
N GLU A 553 11.71 2.91 -15.54
CA GLU A 553 11.16 4.25 -15.25
C GLU A 553 10.63 4.98 -16.50
N GLY A 554 11.14 4.61 -17.68
CA GLY A 554 10.70 5.09 -18.99
C GLY A 554 9.56 4.28 -19.60
N TRP A 555 9.28 3.07 -19.09
CA TRP A 555 8.31 2.13 -19.68
C TRP A 555 6.84 2.44 -19.34
N TYR A 556 6.46 3.71 -19.42
CA TYR A 556 5.08 4.18 -19.27
C TYR A 556 4.65 4.94 -20.53
N SER A 557 5.18 4.54 -21.70
CA SER A 557 5.06 5.31 -22.94
C SER A 557 3.60 5.49 -23.38
N VAL A 558 2.80 4.43 -23.34
CA VAL A 558 1.39 4.50 -23.75
C VAL A 558 0.56 5.25 -22.71
N ALA A 559 0.79 5.00 -21.42
CA ALA A 559 0.08 5.71 -20.35
C ALA A 559 0.34 7.22 -20.41
N ARG A 560 1.60 7.62 -20.58
CA ARG A 560 1.98 9.04 -20.74
C ARG A 560 1.42 9.62 -22.04
N ALA A 561 1.40 8.87 -23.14
CA ALA A 561 0.79 9.32 -24.39
C ALA A 561 -0.72 9.60 -24.23
N CYS A 562 -1.45 8.70 -23.58
CA CYS A 562 -2.88 8.89 -23.27
C CYS A 562 -3.11 10.12 -22.39
N GLY A 563 -2.23 10.30 -21.40
CA GLY A 563 -2.19 11.46 -20.53
C GLY A 563 -1.99 12.78 -21.26
N LEU A 564 -0.98 12.81 -22.14
CA LEU A 564 -0.63 13.94 -22.96
C LEU A 564 -1.80 14.31 -23.88
N ALA A 565 -2.38 13.34 -24.60
CA ALA A 565 -3.56 13.57 -25.43
C ALA A 565 -4.74 14.16 -24.65
N ALA A 566 -5.03 13.65 -23.45
CA ALA A 566 -6.07 14.20 -22.59
C ALA A 566 -5.74 15.63 -22.11
N ARG A 567 -4.46 15.95 -21.90
CA ARG A 567 -4.00 17.30 -21.54
C ARG A 567 -4.10 18.26 -22.72
N ILE A 568 -3.76 17.81 -23.94
CA ILE A 568 -3.95 18.57 -25.19
C ILE A 568 -5.42 19.00 -25.34
N LEU A 569 -6.38 18.08 -25.20
CA LEU A 569 -7.81 18.44 -25.28
C LEU A 569 -8.27 19.39 -24.17
N ARG A 570 -7.62 19.39 -23.00
CA ARG A 570 -7.91 20.38 -21.94
C ARG A 570 -7.37 21.76 -22.27
N ILE A 571 -6.17 21.82 -22.87
CA ILE A 571 -5.58 23.07 -23.37
C ILE A 571 -6.50 23.66 -24.44
N VAL A 572 -6.89 22.87 -25.45
CA VAL A 572 -7.79 23.32 -26.51
C VAL A 572 -9.13 23.81 -25.97
N ARG A 573 -9.75 23.09 -25.02
CA ARG A 573 -10.98 23.58 -24.36
C ARG A 573 -10.78 24.94 -23.69
N ARG A 574 -9.65 25.17 -23.01
CA ARG A 574 -9.34 26.46 -22.37
C ARG A 574 -9.10 27.55 -23.42
N CYS A 575 -8.43 27.23 -24.52
CA CYS A 575 -8.24 28.14 -25.64
C CYS A 575 -9.57 28.52 -26.29
N ASN A 576 -10.47 27.55 -26.52
CA ASN A 576 -11.79 27.81 -27.09
C ASN A 576 -12.65 28.76 -26.24
N LEU A 577 -12.59 28.62 -24.90
CA LEU A 577 -13.25 29.57 -23.98
C LEU A 577 -12.72 31.02 -24.12
N ARG A 578 -11.46 31.19 -24.51
CA ARG A 578 -10.87 32.51 -24.80
C ARG A 578 -11.24 32.97 -26.21
N ASN A 579 -11.17 32.08 -27.18
CA ASN A 579 -11.52 32.34 -28.58
C ASN A 579 -12.96 32.82 -28.70
N GLU A 580 -13.89 32.22 -27.95
CA GLU A 580 -15.29 32.63 -27.90
C GLU A 580 -15.45 34.10 -27.46
N LYS A 581 -14.74 34.53 -26.40
CA LYS A 581 -14.74 35.93 -25.95
C LYS A 581 -14.15 36.88 -26.98
N SER A 582 -13.18 36.40 -27.75
CA SER A 582 -12.50 37.17 -28.80
C SER A 582 -13.12 36.98 -30.20
N HIS A 583 -14.29 36.33 -30.30
CA HIS A 583 -15.00 36.03 -31.56
C HIS A 583 -14.15 35.28 -32.61
N LEU A 584 -13.16 34.50 -32.15
CA LEU A 584 -12.31 33.62 -32.95
C LEU A 584 -12.97 32.25 -33.12
N PRO A 585 -12.70 31.53 -34.23
CA PRO A 585 -13.27 30.20 -34.44
C PRO A 585 -12.84 29.21 -33.33
N PRO A 586 -13.64 28.20 -32.99
CA PRO A 586 -13.24 27.14 -32.08
C PRO A 586 -12.35 26.11 -32.78
N ILE A 587 -11.39 25.54 -32.03
CA ILE A 587 -10.53 24.45 -32.49
C ILE A 587 -11.14 23.13 -32.02
N GLU A 588 -11.36 22.20 -32.94
CA GLU A 588 -11.73 20.83 -32.64
C GLU A 588 -10.61 19.90 -33.11
N LEU A 589 -10.31 18.86 -32.32
CA LEU A 589 -9.23 17.93 -32.64
C LEU A 589 -9.73 16.49 -32.77
N GLY A 590 -9.11 15.71 -33.66
CA GLY A 590 -9.09 14.26 -33.55
C GLY A 590 -7.73 13.79 -33.12
N ILE A 591 -7.64 12.96 -32.07
CA ILE A 591 -6.36 12.41 -31.63
C ILE A 591 -6.33 10.90 -31.84
N GLY A 592 -5.26 10.42 -32.48
CA GLY A 592 -4.94 9.01 -32.64
C GLY A 592 -3.62 8.66 -31.95
N ILE A 593 -3.61 7.58 -31.18
CA ILE A 593 -2.43 7.06 -30.48
C ILE A 593 -2.11 5.66 -31.00
N SER A 594 -0.87 5.49 -31.46
CA SER A 594 -0.38 4.24 -32.02
C SER A 594 0.89 3.79 -31.32
N TYR A 595 0.84 2.65 -30.64
CA TYR A 595 2.02 1.95 -30.11
C TYR A 595 2.56 0.96 -31.14
N HIS A 596 3.89 0.91 -31.25
CA HIS A 596 4.62 -0.08 -32.02
C HIS A 596 5.77 -0.68 -31.19
N GLU A 597 5.89 -2.01 -31.26
CA GLU A 597 6.97 -2.78 -30.64
C GLU A 597 8.20 -2.74 -31.56
N GLY A 598 9.33 -2.25 -31.08
CA GLY A 598 10.53 -2.01 -31.89
C GLY A 598 10.94 -0.54 -32.02
N SER A 599 12.18 -0.32 -32.47
CA SER A 599 12.71 1.00 -32.79
C SER A 599 12.11 1.56 -34.09
N PRO A 600 11.86 2.87 -34.17
CA PRO A 600 11.59 3.52 -35.45
C PRO A 600 12.87 3.69 -36.25
N ALA A 601 12.75 3.76 -37.58
CA ALA A 601 13.87 4.12 -38.45
C ALA A 601 14.06 5.64 -38.47
N PHE A 602 15.31 6.09 -38.61
CA PHE A 602 15.66 7.50 -38.71
C PHE A 602 16.46 7.73 -39.98
N LEU A 603 16.04 8.73 -40.76
CA LEU A 603 16.87 9.36 -41.78
C LEU A 603 17.34 10.72 -41.30
N PHE A 604 18.47 11.16 -41.84
CA PHE A 604 19.03 12.46 -41.58
C PHE A 604 19.06 13.22 -42.91
N ASP A 605 18.35 14.34 -42.94
CA ASP A 605 18.45 15.34 -43.99
C ASP A 605 19.24 16.52 -43.43
N GLN A 606 20.54 16.56 -43.72
CA GLN A 606 21.50 17.45 -43.04
C GLN A 606 21.41 17.32 -41.50
N ASP A 607 21.09 18.40 -40.79
CA ASP A 607 20.91 18.43 -39.34
C ASP A 607 19.49 18.03 -38.88
N HIS A 608 18.56 17.78 -39.83
CA HIS A 608 17.19 17.41 -39.52
C HIS A 608 16.99 15.89 -39.48
N ARG A 609 16.50 15.41 -38.34
CA ARG A 609 16.18 14.00 -38.14
C ARG A 609 14.73 13.71 -38.53
N ILE A 610 14.56 12.88 -39.55
CA ILE A 610 13.26 12.42 -40.05
C ILE A 610 12.97 11.02 -39.51
N MET A 611 11.80 10.82 -38.92
CA MET A 611 11.37 9.52 -38.41
C MET A 611 10.51 8.77 -39.43
N ILE A 612 10.81 7.49 -39.64
CA ILE A 612 9.98 6.57 -40.44
C ILE A 612 9.43 5.47 -39.53
N SER A 613 8.09 5.38 -39.49
CA SER A 613 7.40 4.32 -38.76
C SER A 613 5.99 4.08 -39.31
N SER A 614 5.58 2.82 -39.41
CA SER A 614 4.21 2.41 -39.71
C SER A 614 3.20 2.91 -38.66
N ALA A 615 3.67 3.20 -37.44
CA ALA A 615 2.86 3.75 -36.37
C ALA A 615 2.31 5.14 -36.69
N ILE A 616 3.01 5.92 -37.52
CA ILE A 616 2.58 7.25 -37.97
C ILE A 616 1.30 7.12 -38.82
N ASN A 617 1.33 6.23 -39.81
CA ASN A 617 0.18 5.95 -40.69
C ASN A 617 -1.03 5.43 -39.91
N LEU A 618 -0.79 4.59 -38.89
CA LEU A 618 -1.88 4.11 -38.05
C LEU A 618 -2.43 5.23 -37.15
N ALA A 619 -1.58 6.05 -36.53
CA ALA A 619 -2.02 7.18 -35.70
C ALA A 619 -2.87 8.17 -36.53
N ASP A 620 -2.49 8.41 -37.79
CA ASP A 620 -3.28 9.19 -38.74
C ASP A 620 -4.69 8.64 -38.93
N ARG A 621 -4.82 7.35 -39.27
CA ARG A 621 -6.14 6.71 -39.43
C ARG A 621 -7.01 6.79 -38.16
N LEU A 622 -6.42 6.55 -36.98
CA LEU A 622 -7.13 6.63 -35.69
C LEU A 622 -7.55 8.07 -35.36
N SER A 623 -6.76 9.04 -35.80
CA SER A 623 -7.09 10.44 -35.68
C SER A 623 -8.13 10.88 -36.70
N GLY A 624 -8.64 10.04 -37.61
CA GLY A 624 -9.55 10.44 -38.69
C GLY A 624 -11.02 10.64 -38.29
N CYS A 625 -11.77 11.42 -39.06
CA CYS A 625 -13.22 11.60 -38.91
C CYS A 625 -13.92 11.72 -40.27
N SER A 626 -14.96 10.90 -40.49
CA SER A 626 -15.76 10.91 -41.71
C SER A 626 -16.66 12.15 -41.78
N LYS A 627 -16.59 12.88 -42.89
CA LYS A 627 -17.42 14.09 -43.14
C LYS A 627 -18.93 13.77 -43.09
N LYS A 628 -19.35 12.59 -43.58
CA LYS A 628 -20.75 12.14 -43.51
C LYS A 628 -21.20 11.93 -42.06
N LEU A 629 -20.43 11.16 -41.29
CA LEU A 629 -20.70 10.89 -39.87
C LEU A 629 -20.74 12.18 -39.04
N ARG A 630 -19.82 13.12 -39.31
CA ARG A 630 -19.77 14.40 -38.59
C ARG A 630 -21.06 15.21 -38.76
N LYS A 631 -21.68 15.19 -39.95
CA LYS A 631 -22.96 15.88 -40.20
C LYS A 631 -24.15 15.17 -39.54
N GLN A 632 -24.16 13.85 -39.52
CA GLN A 632 -25.29 13.05 -39.01
C GLN A 632 -25.32 12.92 -37.47
N LEU A 633 -24.16 12.84 -36.80
CA LEU A 633 -24.06 12.56 -35.35
C LEU A 633 -24.11 13.81 -34.45
N ASN A 634 -24.37 15.01 -35.00
CA ASN A 634 -24.35 16.33 -34.35
C ASN A 634 -24.77 16.33 -32.85
N ASN A 635 -23.79 16.10 -31.95
CA ASN A 635 -23.87 16.15 -30.49
C ASN A 635 -24.94 15.29 -29.77
N SER A 636 -25.59 14.33 -30.42
CA SER A 636 -26.64 13.51 -29.77
C SER A 636 -26.12 12.36 -28.89
N TYR A 637 -24.80 12.14 -28.82
CA TYR A 637 -24.21 10.96 -28.20
C TYR A 637 -23.25 11.29 -27.05
N PRO A 638 -23.14 10.43 -26.02
CA PRO A 638 -22.42 10.76 -24.77
C PRO A 638 -20.88 10.69 -24.85
N PHE A 639 -20.30 10.35 -26.01
CA PHE A 639 -18.86 10.17 -26.20
C PHE A 639 -18.39 10.86 -27.48
N ASN A 640 -17.08 11.10 -27.57
CA ASN A 640 -16.47 11.87 -28.64
C ASN A 640 -15.88 11.00 -29.75
N LEU A 641 -15.90 9.67 -29.55
CA LEU A 641 -15.39 8.68 -30.48
C LEU A 641 -16.43 7.58 -30.74
N TYR A 642 -16.69 7.30 -32.01
CA TYR A 642 -17.42 6.12 -32.47
C TYR A 642 -16.76 5.53 -33.70
N VAL A 643 -16.67 4.19 -33.73
CA VAL A 643 -16.04 3.45 -34.83
C VAL A 643 -17.04 2.43 -35.35
N PHE A 644 -17.24 2.41 -36.66
CA PHE A 644 -18.20 1.55 -37.35
C PHE A 644 -17.50 0.77 -38.47
N GLN A 645 -18.01 -0.43 -38.80
CA GLN A 645 -17.59 -1.18 -39.97
C GLN A 645 -18.62 -1.02 -41.09
N SER A 646 -18.19 -0.72 -42.33
CA SER A 646 -19.11 -0.65 -43.48
C SER A 646 -19.57 -2.04 -43.94
N ALA A 647 -20.86 -2.18 -44.28
CA ALA A 647 -21.47 -3.46 -44.70
C ALA A 647 -21.26 -3.84 -46.18
N THR A 648 -20.86 -2.91 -47.06
CA THR A 648 -20.89 -3.07 -48.53
C THR A 648 -19.72 -3.85 -49.14
N GLU A 649 -18.70 -4.26 -48.39
CA GLU A 649 -17.47 -4.83 -48.95
C GLU A 649 -17.14 -6.21 -48.35
N LYS A 650 -17.87 -7.23 -48.80
CA LYS A 650 -17.71 -8.64 -48.38
C LYS A 650 -16.42 -9.33 -48.89
N GLU A 651 -15.60 -8.71 -49.75
CA GLU A 651 -14.58 -9.45 -50.53
C GLU A 651 -13.10 -9.03 -50.38
N ARG A 652 -12.72 -8.16 -49.44
CA ARG A 652 -11.29 -7.80 -49.23
C ARG A 652 -10.77 -8.18 -47.85
N ALA A 653 -10.60 -9.48 -47.63
CA ALA A 653 -10.02 -10.05 -46.41
C ALA A 653 -8.47 -10.03 -46.38
N GLY A 654 -7.79 -9.37 -47.33
CA GLY A 654 -6.33 -9.39 -47.47
C GLY A 654 -5.55 -8.30 -46.72
N THR A 655 -6.20 -7.23 -46.25
CA THR A 655 -5.55 -6.12 -45.51
C THR A 655 -6.43 -5.70 -44.33
N ALA A 656 -6.26 -6.39 -43.19
CA ALA A 656 -7.23 -6.48 -42.09
C ALA A 656 -7.55 -5.19 -41.28
N ASP A 657 -7.14 -3.98 -41.69
CA ASP A 657 -7.30 -2.76 -40.87
C ASP A 657 -7.92 -1.52 -41.56
N ASP A 658 -8.34 -1.60 -42.83
CA ASP A 658 -8.57 -0.39 -43.66
C ASP A 658 -10.04 0.04 -43.89
N LEU A 659 -11.03 -0.60 -43.25
CA LEU A 659 -12.46 -0.47 -43.65
C LEU A 659 -13.41 0.10 -42.59
N SER A 660 -12.90 0.91 -41.65
CA SER A 660 -13.70 1.47 -40.55
C SER A 660 -14.07 2.94 -40.76
N LEU A 661 -15.36 3.26 -40.66
CA LEU A 661 -15.87 4.63 -40.62
C LEU A 661 -15.74 5.17 -39.18
N ARG A 662 -15.08 6.32 -39.01
CA ARG A 662 -14.82 6.93 -37.69
C ARG A 662 -15.53 8.26 -37.53
N TYR A 663 -16.13 8.46 -36.37
CA TYR A 663 -16.47 9.78 -35.84
C TYR A 663 -15.52 10.05 -34.69
N ASN A 664 -14.57 10.96 -34.86
CA ASN A 664 -13.62 11.37 -33.83
C ASN A 664 -13.58 12.90 -33.76
N VAL A 665 -14.34 13.49 -32.83
CA VAL A 665 -14.39 14.95 -32.64
C VAL A 665 -14.17 15.24 -31.17
N ASN A 666 -13.00 15.78 -30.85
CA ASN A 666 -12.44 15.88 -29.50
C ASN A 666 -12.35 14.50 -28.79
N GLY A 667 -12.16 13.44 -29.58
CA GLY A 667 -11.95 12.07 -29.12
C GLY A 667 -10.47 11.70 -29.14
N ILE A 668 -10.14 10.59 -28.47
CA ILE A 668 -8.79 10.04 -28.42
C ILE A 668 -8.90 8.53 -28.62
N GLU A 669 -8.49 8.02 -29.78
CA GLU A 669 -8.49 6.58 -30.09
C GLU A 669 -7.10 5.99 -29.88
N ILE A 670 -7.02 4.80 -29.27
CA ILE A 670 -5.77 4.04 -29.10
C ILE A 670 -5.85 2.74 -29.90
N ASN A 671 -4.76 2.39 -30.60
CA ASN A 671 -4.68 1.07 -31.24
C ASN A 671 -4.74 -0.09 -30.22
N ALA A 672 -5.20 -1.26 -30.66
CA ALA A 672 -5.32 -2.44 -29.79
C ALA A 672 -3.97 -2.87 -29.17
N GLY A 673 -2.87 -2.72 -29.92
CA GLY A 673 -1.51 -2.93 -29.42
C GLY A 673 -1.18 -2.00 -28.25
N GLY A 674 -1.51 -0.72 -28.37
CA GLY A 674 -1.36 0.28 -27.31
C GLY A 674 -2.18 -0.06 -26.07
N PHE A 675 -3.44 -0.47 -26.21
CA PHE A 675 -4.23 -0.89 -25.05
C PHE A 675 -3.65 -2.12 -24.35
N ARG A 676 -3.17 -3.12 -25.09
CA ARG A 676 -2.48 -4.29 -24.51
C ARG A 676 -1.20 -3.88 -23.78
N LYS A 677 -0.41 -2.98 -24.35
CA LYS A 677 0.79 -2.42 -23.71
C LYS A 677 0.43 -1.64 -22.45
N LEU A 678 -0.59 -0.77 -22.49
CA LEU A 678 -1.06 0.01 -21.35
C LEU A 678 -1.41 -0.88 -20.14
N ARG A 679 -2.08 -2.01 -20.37
CA ARG A 679 -2.39 -3.00 -19.31
C ARG A 679 -1.16 -3.70 -18.72
N ARG A 680 -0.01 -3.66 -19.42
CA ARG A 680 1.29 -4.16 -18.92
C ARG A 680 2.10 -3.05 -18.24
N GLU A 681 1.88 -1.78 -18.60
CA GLU A 681 2.57 -0.63 -18.00
C GLU A 681 2.03 -0.28 -16.62
N ILE A 682 0.71 -0.37 -16.45
CA ILE A 682 0.01 0.01 -15.23
C ILE A 682 -1.09 -0.98 -14.88
N GLU A 683 -1.30 -1.17 -13.59
CA GLU A 683 -2.42 -1.92 -13.06
C GLU A 683 -3.73 -1.17 -13.35
N MET A 684 -4.65 -1.85 -14.05
CA MET A 684 -5.94 -1.28 -14.45
C MET A 684 -7.10 -2.03 -13.82
N LYS A 685 -7.93 -1.31 -13.07
CA LYS A 685 -9.19 -1.83 -12.52
C LYS A 685 -10.29 -1.71 -13.56
N SER A 686 -11.04 -2.79 -13.78
CA SER A 686 -12.23 -2.77 -14.63
C SER A 686 -13.47 -2.37 -13.82
N VAL A 687 -14.30 -1.51 -14.39
CA VAL A 687 -15.55 -1.03 -13.80
C VAL A 687 -16.65 -1.14 -14.86
N CYS A 688 -17.75 -1.81 -14.51
CA CYS A 688 -18.95 -1.86 -15.36
C CYS A 688 -19.82 -0.63 -15.08
N ALA A 689 -20.24 0.08 -16.12
CA ALA A 689 -20.94 1.35 -16.01
C ALA A 689 -22.37 1.27 -15.43
N HIS A 690 -22.96 0.08 -15.30
CA HIS A 690 -24.26 -0.12 -14.63
C HIS A 690 -24.25 0.38 -13.17
N ASN A 691 -23.09 0.29 -12.50
CA ASN A 691 -22.90 0.79 -11.13
C ASN A 691 -22.67 2.32 -11.04
N ALA A 692 -22.59 3.03 -12.17
CA ALA A 692 -22.32 4.47 -12.22
C ALA A 692 -23.54 5.33 -12.61
N CYS A 693 -24.71 4.73 -12.84
CA CYS A 693 -25.98 5.40 -13.22
C CYS A 693 -25.80 6.42 -14.36
N LEU A 694 -25.07 6.05 -15.42
CA LEU A 694 -24.73 6.97 -16.52
C LEU A 694 -25.44 6.67 -17.85
N PHE A 695 -25.92 5.45 -18.05
CA PHE A 695 -26.45 5.00 -19.35
C PHE A 695 -27.64 4.06 -19.14
N ASP A 696 -28.76 4.33 -19.82
CA ASP A 696 -29.99 3.54 -19.68
C ASP A 696 -29.96 2.20 -20.43
N ARG A 697 -29.02 1.97 -21.38
CA ARG A 697 -29.12 0.80 -22.30
C ARG A 697 -27.83 0.13 -22.80
N ALA A 698 -26.66 0.35 -22.21
CA ALA A 698 -25.48 -0.45 -22.59
C ALA A 698 -24.49 -0.66 -21.45
N ASP A 699 -24.05 -1.91 -21.26
CA ASP A 699 -22.94 -2.29 -20.38
C ASP A 699 -21.62 -1.75 -20.94
N VAL A 700 -21.34 -0.46 -20.70
CA VAL A 700 -20.06 0.15 -21.07
C VAL A 700 -18.98 -0.36 -20.11
N LYS A 701 -17.95 -0.99 -20.67
CA LYS A 701 -16.80 -1.47 -19.91
C LYS A 701 -15.74 -0.37 -19.84
N LEU A 702 -15.42 0.04 -18.63
CA LEU A 702 -14.43 1.07 -18.36
C LEU A 702 -13.23 0.45 -17.63
N TYR A 703 -12.06 0.99 -17.89
CA TYR A 703 -10.82 0.65 -17.19
C TYR A 703 -10.23 1.92 -16.60
N THR A 704 -9.73 1.85 -15.37
CA THR A 704 -9.05 2.99 -14.74
C THR A 704 -7.77 2.54 -14.05
N GLY A 705 -6.73 3.33 -14.25
CA GLY A 705 -5.41 3.14 -13.66
C GLY A 705 -4.76 4.49 -13.40
N LYS A 706 -3.70 4.49 -12.60
CA LYS A 706 -2.85 5.66 -12.41
C LYS A 706 -1.49 5.43 -13.06
N TYR A 707 -0.82 6.51 -13.42
CA TYR A 707 0.50 6.47 -14.04
C TYR A 707 1.35 7.66 -13.58
N PRO A 708 2.68 7.52 -13.54
CA PRO A 708 3.59 8.60 -13.17
C PRO A 708 4.01 9.44 -14.39
N LEU A 709 4.12 10.75 -14.18
CA LEU A 709 4.84 11.68 -15.06
C LEU A 709 6.36 11.58 -14.84
N ILE A 710 7.13 12.22 -15.72
CA ILE A 710 8.59 12.38 -15.54
C ILE A 710 8.90 13.16 -14.26
N THR A 711 8.03 14.12 -13.91
CA THR A 711 8.13 14.92 -12.69
C THR A 711 7.89 14.13 -11.40
N GLY A 712 7.39 12.89 -11.49
CA GLY A 712 7.00 12.07 -10.34
C GLY A 712 5.57 12.31 -9.84
N GLU A 713 4.82 13.22 -10.48
CA GLU A 713 3.39 13.40 -10.20
C GLU A 713 2.55 12.26 -10.79
N TYR A 714 1.43 11.94 -10.13
CA TYR A 714 0.53 10.87 -10.56
C TYR A 714 -0.73 11.42 -11.19
N GLN A 715 -1.05 10.89 -12.37
CA GLN A 715 -2.32 11.16 -13.03
C GLN A 715 -3.15 9.87 -13.15
N ARG A 716 -4.47 10.03 -13.38
CA ARG A 716 -5.41 8.92 -13.55
C ARG A 716 -5.96 8.92 -14.96
N LEU A 717 -6.00 7.73 -15.57
CA LEU A 717 -6.63 7.46 -16.85
C LEU A 717 -7.96 6.74 -16.66
N VAL A 718 -8.84 6.96 -17.64
CA VAL A 718 -10.07 6.21 -17.84
C VAL A 718 -10.10 5.82 -19.31
N ILE A 719 -10.17 4.53 -19.59
CA ILE A 719 -10.28 3.98 -20.93
C ILE A 719 -11.65 3.33 -21.08
N ARG A 720 -12.37 3.68 -22.15
CA ARG A 720 -13.58 2.97 -22.57
C ARG A 720 -13.24 1.92 -23.60
N GLU A 721 -13.78 0.73 -23.41
CA GLU A 721 -13.83 -0.32 -24.43
C GLU A 721 -15.19 -0.27 -25.12
N GLY A 722 -15.19 0.05 -26.42
CA GLY A 722 -16.37 0.06 -27.26
C GLY A 722 -16.36 -1.11 -28.25
N ARG A 723 -17.53 -1.63 -28.60
CA ARG A 723 -17.69 -2.59 -29.72
C ARG A 723 -17.86 -1.84 -31.03
N ILE A 724 -17.36 -2.40 -32.12
CA ILE A 724 -17.51 -1.85 -33.48
C ILE A 724 -18.75 -2.48 -34.11
N PRO A 725 -19.89 -1.77 -34.25
CA PRO A 725 -21.03 -2.30 -34.98
C PRO A 725 -20.76 -2.24 -36.49
N ARG A 726 -21.36 -3.18 -37.22
CA ARG A 726 -21.46 -3.16 -38.67
C ARG A 726 -22.69 -2.36 -39.07
N VAL A 727 -22.51 -1.36 -39.91
CA VAL A 727 -23.58 -0.43 -40.33
C VAL A 727 -23.68 -0.34 -41.84
N ASN A 728 -24.87 -0.01 -42.32
CA ASN A 728 -25.03 0.48 -43.68
C ASN A 728 -24.36 1.86 -43.80
N ALA A 729 -23.54 2.06 -44.83
CA ALA A 729 -22.72 3.27 -45.00
C ALA A 729 -23.55 4.56 -45.22
N ASP A 730 -24.80 4.44 -45.68
CA ASP A 730 -25.66 5.57 -45.99
C ASP A 730 -26.72 5.83 -44.90
N THR A 731 -27.32 4.77 -44.32
CA THR A 731 -28.36 4.91 -43.28
C THR A 731 -27.82 4.87 -41.84
N LEU A 732 -26.58 4.39 -41.64
CA LEU A 732 -25.98 4.10 -40.32
C LEU A 732 -26.76 3.12 -39.45
N GLU A 733 -27.75 2.42 -40.02
CA GLU A 733 -28.49 1.40 -39.31
C GLU A 733 -27.57 0.22 -38.97
N ILE A 734 -27.63 -0.19 -37.71
CA ILE A 734 -26.82 -1.29 -37.19
C ILE A 734 -27.37 -2.60 -37.74
N SER A 735 -26.58 -3.24 -38.59
CA SER A 735 -26.87 -4.57 -39.13
C SER A 735 -26.46 -5.69 -38.17
N GLU A 736 -25.30 -5.55 -37.51
CA GLU A 736 -24.72 -6.58 -36.65
C GLU A 736 -23.77 -5.95 -35.62
N LEU A 737 -23.71 -6.50 -34.40
CA LEU A 737 -22.67 -6.16 -33.43
C LEU A 737 -21.48 -7.12 -33.62
N THR A 738 -20.32 -6.60 -34.01
CA THR A 738 -19.12 -7.43 -34.18
C THR A 738 -18.38 -7.64 -32.87
N ASP A 739 -17.51 -8.66 -32.83
CA ASP A 739 -16.58 -8.89 -31.72
C ASP A 739 -15.38 -7.93 -31.71
N ARG A 740 -15.20 -7.10 -32.77
CA ARG A 740 -14.11 -6.13 -32.84
C ARG A 740 -14.35 -5.00 -31.84
N LYS A 741 -13.25 -4.52 -31.25
CA LYS A 741 -13.25 -3.53 -30.19
C LYS A 741 -12.36 -2.34 -30.54
N TYR A 742 -12.73 -1.17 -30.05
CA TYR A 742 -11.90 0.03 -30.05
C TYR A 742 -11.76 0.59 -28.63
N TYR A 743 -10.73 1.40 -28.42
CA TYR A 743 -10.36 1.92 -27.11
C TYR A 743 -10.28 3.44 -27.15
N GLU A 744 -11.03 4.09 -26.26
CA GLU A 744 -11.09 5.55 -26.15
C GLU A 744 -10.50 6.02 -24.81
N VAL A 745 -9.65 7.06 -24.82
CA VAL A 745 -9.33 7.78 -23.57
C VAL A 745 -10.47 8.73 -23.23
N CYS A 746 -11.19 8.45 -22.15
CA CYS A 746 -12.30 9.31 -21.73
C CYS A 746 -11.78 10.63 -21.13
N THR A 747 -12.27 11.76 -21.65
CA THR A 747 -11.88 13.10 -21.17
C THR A 747 -13.04 13.92 -20.60
N ASP A 748 -14.24 13.33 -20.54
CA ASP A 748 -15.42 13.92 -19.92
C ASP A 748 -15.22 14.03 -18.38
N PRO A 749 -15.36 15.23 -17.79
CA PRO A 749 -15.17 15.44 -16.35
C PRO A 749 -16.16 14.68 -15.47
N LYS A 750 -17.44 14.55 -15.89
CA LYS A 750 -18.50 13.87 -15.12
C LYS A 750 -18.18 12.38 -15.02
N ILE A 751 -17.87 11.75 -16.15
CA ILE A 751 -17.47 10.32 -16.21
C ILE A 751 -16.23 10.09 -15.35
N CYS A 752 -15.19 10.92 -15.51
CA CYS A 752 -13.97 10.81 -14.71
C CYS A 752 -14.21 11.00 -13.20
N GLN A 753 -15.13 11.89 -12.80
CA GLN A 753 -15.42 12.15 -11.39
C GLN A 753 -16.21 11.01 -10.75
N GLN A 754 -17.18 10.43 -11.44
CA GLN A 754 -17.95 9.28 -10.93
C GLN A 754 -17.05 8.06 -10.74
N ILE A 755 -16.20 7.73 -11.71
CA ILE A 755 -15.27 6.60 -11.57
C ILE A 755 -14.31 6.81 -10.40
N ARG A 756 -13.86 8.05 -10.17
CA ARG A 756 -13.05 8.38 -8.98
C ARG A 756 -13.79 8.14 -7.67
N LYS A 757 -15.12 8.32 -7.61
CA LYS A 757 -15.92 8.02 -6.42
C LYS A 757 -16.04 6.51 -6.23
N VAL A 758 -16.34 5.76 -7.30
CA VAL A 758 -16.46 4.30 -7.26
C VAL A 758 -15.16 3.63 -6.82
N CYS A 759 -13.99 4.12 -7.26
CA CYS A 759 -12.70 3.55 -6.86
C CYS A 759 -12.16 4.01 -5.49
N ARG A 760 -12.85 4.91 -4.79
CA ARG A 760 -12.49 5.35 -3.42
C ARG A 760 -13.32 4.65 -2.34
N ALA A 761 -14.49 4.12 -2.69
CA ALA A 761 -15.26 3.19 -1.87
C ALA A 761 -14.61 1.81 -1.89
#